data_AF-A0A255RAM1-F1
#
_entry.id   AF-A0A255RAM1-F1
#
_cell.length_a   1.000
_cell.length_b   1.000
_cell.length_c   1.000
_cell.angle_alpha   90.00
_cell.angle_beta   90.00
_cell.angle_gamma   90.00
#
_symmetry.space_group_name_H-M   'P 1'
#
loop_
_entity.id
_entity.type
_entity.pdbx_description
1 polymer ?
#
loop_
_entity_poly.entity_id
_entity_poly.type
_entity_poly.pdbx_seq_one_letter_code
_entity_poly.pdbx_strand_id
1 'polypeptide(L)'
;MGRTSDSATLDTTSTLVAGVSTSQPVSTKNTQSSGTTPPTDRSAFVQLCRGFIRYHASPLNVTLHCLTTPMAVLGVYLIASWIHPNALAILPIGHAIWIAALAPAGLASLSALLIAGLSGVAWIFPDQVILGSVLLVVGYVGQEAAHWFTGEATFQSSYRGSVRWLRDFSDHTILLLPLLIVSATRRKSTPLRLLVARQAVLTAKLSPEIHRQDFDTLLNWVRQRTPTLESSTHWWQHDLEGDAGEAFSRLSADETLLQTIRRFHGPGYEVRPAYGMNEVYVTGPPKKISSDTVFYMGHVDGPWGVFPGASLYRCMLALNENLEVTTHYPMAGLSPEQPVSYRLRHGDAAIFDFNRELHYITRELRPDQPEPRINLKLHFVAYPKTCRWYGKTLEWLTTKYDISARHLFLQTIRPDSWFAGVKARWVLAWTKIFELIVQHVGWTNLAYVALAGLVSAFMVLVDSVSSLGMFLAATSFVHYAIYLGTLHERSRIAFARFRRDAMFFKTLSLGQLFVLYAIAIFSGQLGLPEMFSLFGVMAGFSLAGWSAKVLGMTRTLYSSELGFEKPQRITRAPFGTISHPMIIGAAIGIASMGLAEGFRASFGWLIIGHLVCYASVLAQEVAVHRRWEKSQEFPAKQNV
;
A
#
# COMPACT_ATOMS: atom_id res chain seq x y z
N MET A 1 -43.00 13.71 -26.59
CA MET A 1 -42.85 12.31 -27.08
C MET A 1 -41.61 11.74 -26.41
N GLY A 2 -41.64 11.01 -25.31
CA GLY A 2 -42.53 9.94 -24.89
C GLY A 2 -41.82 8.59 -25.09
N ARG A 3 -41.12 8.09 -24.06
CA ARG A 3 -40.71 6.68 -23.77
C ARG A 3 -39.49 6.69 -22.82
N THR A 4 -39.70 6.53 -21.52
CA THR A 4 -39.84 5.29 -20.71
C THR A 4 -38.52 4.72 -20.24
N SER A 5 -38.41 4.75 -18.92
CA SER A 5 -37.53 4.06 -17.99
C SER A 5 -37.44 2.55 -18.21
N ASP A 6 -36.28 1.98 -17.91
CA ASP A 6 -36.18 0.64 -17.32
C ASP A 6 -34.96 0.57 -16.39
N SER A 7 -35.24 0.56 -15.09
CA SER A 7 -34.29 0.29 -14.00
C SER A 7 -34.44 -1.16 -13.59
N ALA A 8 -33.40 -1.98 -13.81
CA ALA A 8 -33.36 -3.35 -13.35
C ALA A 8 -32.89 -3.41 -11.89
N THR A 9 -33.81 -3.75 -11.00
CA THR A 9 -33.61 -4.21 -9.63
C THR A 9 -33.03 -5.62 -9.62
N LEU A 10 -31.97 -5.83 -8.82
CA LEU A 10 -31.44 -7.17 -8.51
C LEU A 10 -31.91 -7.57 -7.11
N ASP A 11 -32.81 -8.54 -7.09
CA ASP A 11 -33.32 -9.20 -5.89
C ASP A 11 -32.21 -9.96 -5.15
N THR A 12 -32.12 -9.70 -3.85
CA THR A 12 -31.32 -10.48 -2.90
C THR A 12 -32.27 -11.45 -2.19
N THR A 13 -32.14 -12.73 -2.50
CA THR A 13 -32.90 -13.81 -1.87
C THR A 13 -32.41 -14.04 -0.44
N SER A 14 -33.32 -13.87 0.51
CA SER A 14 -33.20 -14.26 1.90
C SER A 14 -33.40 -15.76 2.07
N THR A 15 -32.57 -16.41 2.88
CA THR A 15 -32.93 -17.68 3.53
C THR A 15 -32.75 -17.54 5.03
N LEU A 16 -33.89 -17.38 5.71
CA LEU A 16 -34.11 -17.60 7.13
C LEU A 16 -33.99 -19.09 7.44
N VAL A 17 -33.28 -19.45 8.51
CA VAL A 17 -33.71 -20.54 9.41
C VAL A 17 -33.31 -20.17 10.84
N ALA A 18 -34.32 -20.05 11.69
CA ALA A 18 -34.21 -19.96 13.15
C ALA A 18 -34.21 -21.37 13.76
N GLY A 19 -33.60 -21.53 14.94
CA GLY A 19 -33.74 -22.76 15.75
C GLY A 19 -32.76 -22.84 16.91
N VAL A 20 -33.21 -22.38 18.08
CA VAL A 20 -32.55 -22.52 19.39
C VAL A 20 -32.71 -23.96 19.91
N SER A 21 -31.65 -24.55 20.48
CA SER A 21 -31.76 -25.51 21.59
C SER A 21 -30.44 -25.67 22.34
N THR A 22 -30.55 -25.61 23.66
CA THR A 22 -29.53 -25.81 24.69
C THR A 22 -29.21 -27.29 24.94
N SER A 23 -28.07 -27.51 25.63
CA SER A 23 -27.75 -28.59 26.59
C SER A 23 -26.65 -29.62 26.24
N GLN A 24 -25.58 -29.51 27.05
CA GLN A 24 -24.77 -30.56 27.71
C GLN A 24 -23.74 -31.42 26.93
N PRO A 25 -22.64 -31.82 27.61
CA PRO A 25 -21.46 -32.39 26.97
C PRO A 25 -21.55 -33.91 26.89
N VAL A 26 -21.48 -34.46 25.68
CA VAL A 26 -21.45 -35.91 25.46
C VAL A 26 -20.02 -36.35 25.17
N SER A 27 -19.46 -37.08 26.14
CA SER A 27 -18.33 -37.99 25.99
C SER A 27 -18.62 -39.02 24.90
N THR A 28 -17.82 -39.05 23.84
CA THR A 28 -17.84 -40.13 22.85
C THR A 28 -16.52 -40.88 22.83
N LYS A 29 -16.67 -42.18 23.13
CA LYS A 29 -15.69 -43.23 23.11
C LYS A 29 -15.05 -43.40 21.74
N ASN A 30 -13.78 -43.80 21.79
CA ASN A 30 -12.98 -44.38 20.71
C ASN A 30 -13.79 -45.23 19.72
N THR A 31 -13.87 -44.75 18.48
CA THR A 31 -14.03 -45.60 17.29
C THR A 31 -12.72 -45.55 16.52
N GLN A 32 -11.96 -46.65 16.61
CA GLN A 32 -10.83 -46.93 15.72
C GLN A 32 -11.36 -47.07 14.30
N SER A 33 -11.28 -45.99 13.51
CA SER A 33 -11.40 -46.08 12.06
C SER A 33 -10.03 -46.46 11.49
N SER A 34 -10.01 -47.60 10.80
CA SER A 34 -8.94 -48.15 9.99
C SER A 34 -8.12 -47.10 9.24
N GLY A 35 -6.81 -47.22 9.36
CA GLY A 35 -5.84 -46.23 8.93
C GLY A 35 -5.82 -45.99 7.42
N THR A 36 -6.09 -44.76 7.05
CA THR A 36 -5.35 -44.09 5.98
C THR A 36 -4.36 -43.16 6.66
N THR A 37 -3.10 -43.59 6.74
CA THR A 37 -1.96 -42.75 7.08
C THR A 37 -2.04 -41.46 6.25
N PRO A 38 -2.07 -40.25 6.85
CA PRO A 38 -1.87 -39.03 6.08
C PRO A 38 -0.49 -39.11 5.41
N PRO A 39 -0.27 -38.53 4.22
CA PRO A 39 1.01 -38.65 3.53
C PRO A 39 2.11 -37.97 4.37
N THR A 40 2.85 -38.77 5.12
CA THR A 40 3.93 -38.39 6.03
C THR A 40 5.29 -38.44 5.33
N ASP A 41 5.38 -37.91 4.12
CA ASP A 41 6.68 -37.68 3.50
C ASP A 41 6.69 -36.31 2.81
N ARG A 42 6.67 -35.25 3.65
CA ARG A 42 6.93 -33.89 3.20
C ARG A 42 8.42 -33.65 3.37
N SER A 43 9.11 -33.37 2.27
CA SER A 43 10.57 -33.13 2.26
C SER A 43 11.01 -32.18 3.38
N ALA A 44 12.19 -32.41 3.95
CA ALA A 44 12.73 -31.61 5.07
C ALA A 44 12.69 -30.10 4.77
N PHE A 45 12.99 -29.72 3.53
CA PHE A 45 12.88 -28.34 3.05
C PHE A 45 11.46 -27.76 3.19
N VAL A 46 10.41 -28.50 2.84
CA VAL A 46 9.01 -28.03 2.98
C VAL A 46 8.64 -27.80 4.45
N GLN A 47 9.16 -28.62 5.36
CA GLN A 47 8.94 -28.44 6.79
C GLN A 47 9.66 -27.17 7.28
N LEU A 48 10.91 -26.98 6.88
CA LEU A 48 11.71 -25.78 7.17
C LEU A 48 11.03 -24.51 6.65
N CYS A 49 10.56 -24.50 5.39
CA CYS A 49 9.80 -23.40 4.82
C CYS A 49 8.57 -23.04 5.64
N ARG A 50 7.80 -24.04 6.08
CA ARG A 50 6.59 -23.80 6.88
C ARG A 50 6.92 -23.26 8.27
N GLY A 51 8.00 -23.75 8.87
CA GLY A 51 8.56 -23.19 10.10
C GLY A 51 8.88 -21.71 9.88
N PHE A 52 9.78 -21.41 8.93
CA PHE A 52 10.22 -20.06 8.62
C PHE A 52 9.07 -19.09 8.35
N ILE A 53 8.10 -19.47 7.51
CA ILE A 53 6.94 -18.65 7.16
C ILE A 53 6.09 -18.26 8.38
N ARG A 54 5.97 -19.11 9.40
CA ARG A 54 5.18 -18.80 10.60
C ARG A 54 5.75 -17.63 11.39
N TYR A 55 7.07 -17.43 11.30
CA TYR A 55 7.80 -16.36 11.98
C TYR A 55 8.07 -15.14 11.09
N HIS A 56 7.60 -15.15 9.84
CA HIS A 56 7.78 -14.09 8.85
C HIS A 56 6.45 -13.81 8.12
N ALA A 57 5.41 -13.48 8.88
CA ALA A 57 4.08 -13.22 8.32
C ALA A 57 3.93 -11.76 7.86
N SER A 58 4.64 -10.83 8.51
CA SER A 58 4.62 -9.41 8.22
C SER A 58 5.40 -9.08 6.93
N PRO A 59 4.79 -8.38 5.96
CA PRO A 59 5.49 -7.83 4.81
C PRO A 59 6.71 -6.99 5.18
N LEU A 60 6.62 -6.21 6.26
CA LEU A 60 7.73 -5.39 6.71
C LEU A 60 8.89 -6.22 7.24
N ASN A 61 8.60 -7.30 7.99
CA ASN A 61 9.65 -8.18 8.50
C ASN A 61 10.41 -8.82 7.35
N VAL A 62 9.68 -9.33 6.35
CA VAL A 62 10.26 -9.92 5.15
C VAL A 62 11.05 -8.89 4.34
N THR A 63 10.57 -7.65 4.18
CA THR A 63 11.32 -6.58 3.51
C THR A 63 12.65 -6.31 4.19
N LEU A 64 12.65 -6.18 5.52
CA LEU A 64 13.88 -5.95 6.27
C LEU A 64 14.84 -7.13 6.11
N HIS A 65 14.34 -8.37 6.14
CA HIS A 65 15.15 -9.57 5.86
C HIS A 65 15.70 -9.60 4.43
N CYS A 66 14.93 -9.14 3.43
CA CYS A 66 15.38 -8.99 2.04
C CYS A 66 16.50 -7.95 1.88
N LEU A 67 16.69 -7.05 2.84
CA LEU A 67 17.81 -6.11 2.87
C LEU A 67 18.97 -6.68 3.69
N THR A 68 18.70 -7.16 4.90
CA THR A 68 19.72 -7.56 5.87
C THR A 68 20.39 -8.89 5.53
N THR A 69 19.69 -9.83 4.88
CA THR A 69 20.26 -11.11 4.46
C THR A 69 21.32 -10.92 3.36
N PRO A 70 21.04 -10.22 2.25
CA PRO A 70 22.08 -9.94 1.25
C PRO A 70 23.26 -9.14 1.80
N MET A 71 23.03 -8.18 2.72
CA MET A 71 24.10 -7.44 3.39
C MET A 71 25.01 -8.38 4.17
N ALA A 72 24.45 -9.29 4.98
CA ALA A 72 25.25 -10.26 5.74
C ALA A 72 26.05 -11.19 4.82
N VAL A 73 25.43 -11.71 3.76
CA VAL A 73 26.10 -12.59 2.78
C VAL A 73 27.22 -11.86 2.05
N LEU A 74 26.98 -10.62 1.61
CA LEU A 74 28.02 -9.77 1.00
C LEU A 74 29.16 -9.51 1.99
N GLY A 75 28.83 -9.24 3.25
CA GLY A 75 29.81 -9.03 4.31
C GLY A 75 30.75 -10.22 4.50
N VAL A 76 30.21 -11.45 4.50
CA VAL A 76 31.00 -12.68 4.54
C VAL A 76 31.92 -12.80 3.32
N TYR A 77 31.45 -12.50 2.11
CA TYR A 77 32.27 -12.59 0.90
C TYR A 77 33.40 -11.55 0.87
N LEU A 78 33.15 -10.33 1.34
CA LEU A 78 34.18 -9.29 1.47
C LEU A 78 35.26 -9.71 2.48
N ILE A 79 34.87 -10.22 3.66
CA ILE A 79 35.83 -10.74 4.66
C ILE A 79 36.62 -11.92 4.09
N ALA A 80 35.95 -12.84 3.39
CA ALA A 80 36.63 -13.99 2.80
C ALA A 80 37.64 -13.60 1.71
N SER A 81 37.32 -12.59 0.89
CA SER A 81 38.24 -12.08 -0.14
C SER A 81 39.55 -11.59 0.48
N TRP A 82 39.47 -10.92 1.64
CA TRP A 82 40.62 -10.46 2.41
C TRP A 82 41.47 -11.61 2.98
N ILE A 83 40.85 -12.73 3.37
CA ILE A 83 41.57 -13.90 3.91
C ILE A 83 42.36 -14.60 2.79
N HIS A 84 41.72 -14.84 1.64
CA HIS A 84 42.37 -15.50 0.51
C HIS A 84 41.64 -15.19 -0.81
N PRO A 85 42.34 -14.80 -1.89
CA PRO A 85 41.70 -14.46 -3.17
C PRO A 85 40.79 -15.56 -3.74
N ASN A 86 41.23 -16.83 -3.69
CA ASN A 86 40.42 -17.96 -4.16
C ASN A 86 39.16 -18.22 -3.30
N ALA A 87 39.09 -17.73 -2.06
CA ALA A 87 37.90 -17.92 -1.21
C ALA A 87 36.67 -17.23 -1.80
N LEU A 88 36.88 -16.15 -2.56
CA LEU A 88 35.82 -15.42 -3.26
C LEU A 88 35.16 -16.23 -4.39
N ALA A 89 35.85 -17.25 -4.93
CA ALA A 89 35.26 -18.19 -5.89
C ALA A 89 34.71 -19.43 -5.19
N ILE A 90 35.48 -20.00 -4.25
CA ILE A 90 35.16 -21.28 -3.61
C ILE A 90 33.90 -21.18 -2.74
N LEU A 91 33.77 -20.13 -1.92
CA LEU A 91 32.65 -20.01 -0.97
C LEU A 91 31.30 -19.82 -1.69
N PRO A 92 31.14 -18.90 -2.67
CA PRO A 92 29.87 -18.75 -3.38
C PRO A 92 29.47 -19.99 -4.18
N ILE A 93 30.43 -20.67 -4.82
CA ILE A 93 30.18 -21.91 -5.55
C ILE A 93 29.74 -23.02 -4.58
N GLY A 94 30.46 -23.20 -3.48
CA GLY A 94 30.09 -24.17 -2.44
C GLY A 94 28.71 -23.89 -1.84
N HIS A 95 28.39 -22.62 -1.57
CA HIS A 95 27.08 -22.20 -1.08
C HIS A 95 25.95 -22.52 -2.09
N ALA A 96 26.15 -22.22 -3.37
CA ALA A 96 25.19 -22.53 -4.43
C ALA A 96 24.98 -24.04 -4.62
N ILE A 97 26.05 -24.84 -4.58
CA ILE A 97 25.98 -26.31 -4.65
C ILE A 97 25.18 -26.86 -3.47
N TRP A 98 25.42 -26.36 -2.26
CA TRP A 98 24.72 -26.80 -1.06
C TRP A 98 23.22 -26.48 -1.13
N ILE A 99 22.85 -25.27 -1.60
CA ILE A 99 21.45 -24.93 -1.83
C ILE A 99 20.84 -25.85 -2.91
N ALA A 100 21.53 -26.11 -4.01
CA ALA A 100 21.04 -26.99 -5.07
C ALA A 100 20.79 -28.43 -4.60
N ALA A 101 21.56 -28.92 -3.63
CA ALA A 101 21.35 -30.23 -3.03
C ALA A 101 20.11 -30.30 -2.11
N LEU A 102 19.67 -29.18 -1.53
CA LEU A 102 18.65 -29.16 -0.47
C LEU A 102 17.34 -28.45 -0.86
N ALA A 103 17.35 -27.57 -1.86
CA ALA A 103 16.20 -26.78 -2.29
C ALA A 103 15.69 -27.21 -3.67
N PRO A 104 14.39 -27.01 -3.98
CA PRO A 104 13.84 -27.23 -5.32
C PRO A 104 14.63 -26.47 -6.39
N ALA A 105 14.83 -27.10 -7.56
CA ALA A 105 15.68 -26.58 -8.64
C ALA A 105 15.41 -25.10 -8.99
N GLY A 106 14.14 -24.70 -9.12
CA GLY A 106 13.80 -23.30 -9.42
C GLY A 106 14.22 -22.30 -8.33
N LEU A 107 14.11 -22.67 -7.05
CA LEU A 107 14.57 -21.82 -5.95
C LEU A 107 16.10 -21.81 -5.88
N ALA A 108 16.73 -22.97 -6.08
CA ALA A 108 18.18 -23.07 -6.12
C ALA A 108 18.78 -22.21 -7.24
N SER A 109 18.19 -22.20 -8.44
CA SER A 109 18.63 -21.33 -9.54
C SER A 109 18.51 -19.85 -9.19
N LEU A 110 17.40 -19.42 -8.58
CA LEU A 110 17.23 -18.02 -8.15
C LEU A 110 18.23 -17.63 -7.06
N SER A 111 18.46 -18.50 -6.07
CA SER A 111 19.47 -18.28 -5.04
C SER A 111 20.88 -18.22 -5.61
N ALA A 112 21.21 -19.09 -6.58
CA ALA A 112 22.51 -19.09 -7.24
C ALA A 112 22.75 -17.77 -8.01
N LEU A 113 21.73 -17.22 -8.69
CA LEU A 113 21.83 -15.92 -9.34
C LEU A 113 22.09 -14.78 -8.34
N LEU A 114 21.40 -14.78 -7.19
CA LEU A 114 21.63 -13.80 -6.13
C LEU A 114 23.05 -13.93 -5.55
N ILE A 115 23.49 -15.16 -5.28
CA ILE A 115 24.84 -15.46 -4.79
C ILE A 115 25.89 -14.97 -5.78
N ALA A 116 25.71 -15.24 -7.08
CA ALA A 116 26.61 -14.77 -8.13
C ALA A 116 26.66 -13.25 -8.20
N GLY A 117 25.52 -12.56 -8.08
CA GLY A 117 25.46 -11.11 -8.03
C GLY A 117 26.23 -10.53 -6.83
N LEU A 118 26.00 -11.06 -5.63
CA LEU A 118 26.70 -10.62 -4.41
C LEU A 118 28.20 -10.91 -4.48
N SER A 119 28.58 -12.08 -5.00
CA SER A 119 29.98 -12.44 -5.23
C SER A 119 30.64 -11.52 -6.26
N GLY A 120 29.92 -11.13 -7.32
CA GLY A 120 30.41 -10.18 -8.31
C GLY A 120 30.65 -8.79 -7.72
N VAL A 121 29.79 -8.33 -6.81
CA VAL A 121 30.02 -7.08 -6.07
C VAL A 121 31.30 -7.19 -5.23
N ALA A 122 31.45 -8.27 -4.47
CA ALA A 122 32.67 -8.51 -3.68
C ALA A 122 33.93 -8.65 -4.54
N TRP A 123 33.81 -9.12 -5.79
CA TRP A 123 34.91 -9.18 -6.76
C TRP A 123 35.33 -7.82 -7.30
N ILE A 124 34.38 -6.91 -7.49
CA ILE A 124 34.66 -5.54 -7.93
C ILE A 124 35.30 -4.73 -6.79
N PHE A 125 34.94 -5.03 -5.55
CA PHE A 125 35.45 -4.35 -4.35
C PHE A 125 36.14 -5.33 -3.38
N PRO A 126 37.25 -5.97 -3.77
CA PRO A 126 37.93 -6.94 -2.92
C PRO A 126 38.57 -6.26 -1.70
N ASP A 127 38.92 -7.06 -0.69
CA ASP A 127 39.71 -6.68 0.49
C ASP A 127 39.07 -5.62 1.41
N GLN A 128 37.77 -5.36 1.27
CA GLN A 128 37.01 -4.42 2.10
C GLN A 128 36.58 -5.03 3.45
N VAL A 129 37.53 -5.48 4.28
CA VAL A 129 37.25 -6.22 5.52
C VAL A 129 36.43 -5.41 6.54
N ILE A 130 36.65 -4.09 6.64
CA ILE A 130 35.92 -3.21 7.56
C ILE A 130 34.46 -3.12 7.12
N LEU A 131 34.22 -2.80 5.85
CA LEU A 131 32.87 -2.76 5.27
C LEU A 131 32.20 -4.12 5.40
N GLY A 132 32.92 -5.21 5.11
CA GLY A 132 32.40 -6.56 5.23
C GLY A 132 31.96 -6.89 6.65
N SER A 133 32.75 -6.49 7.65
CA SER A 133 32.42 -6.65 9.07
C SER A 133 31.20 -5.83 9.48
N VAL A 134 31.12 -4.57 9.03
CA VAL A 134 29.96 -3.71 9.27
C VAL A 134 28.69 -4.30 8.63
N LEU A 135 28.75 -4.72 7.37
CA LEU A 135 27.61 -5.32 6.67
C LEU A 135 27.17 -6.64 7.33
N LEU A 136 28.10 -7.44 7.82
CA LEU A 136 27.78 -8.66 8.56
C LEU A 136 27.09 -8.35 9.89
N VAL A 137 27.61 -7.41 10.67
CA VAL A 137 27.02 -7.00 11.96
C VAL A 137 25.64 -6.36 11.74
N VAL A 138 25.53 -5.41 10.81
CA VAL A 138 24.26 -4.74 10.48
C VAL A 138 23.27 -5.74 9.91
N GLY A 139 23.71 -6.67 9.05
CA GLY A 139 22.86 -7.71 8.49
C GLY A 139 22.36 -8.69 9.55
N TYR A 140 23.19 -9.06 10.52
CA TYR A 140 22.80 -9.97 11.60
C TYR A 140 21.89 -9.27 12.64
N VAL A 141 22.33 -8.14 13.20
CA VAL A 141 21.56 -7.36 14.18
C VAL A 141 20.26 -6.82 13.57
N GLY A 142 20.29 -6.45 12.28
CA GLY A 142 19.12 -5.97 11.56
C GLY A 142 18.02 -7.01 11.41
N GLN A 143 18.34 -8.31 11.33
CA GLN A 143 17.34 -9.38 11.32
C GLN A 143 16.60 -9.47 12.67
N GLU A 144 17.33 -9.43 13.78
CA GLU A 144 16.74 -9.38 15.14
C GLU A 144 15.91 -8.11 15.34
N ALA A 145 16.41 -6.96 14.87
CA ALA A 145 15.68 -5.70 14.93
C ALA A 145 14.38 -5.76 14.10
N ALA A 146 14.34 -6.48 12.98
CA ALA A 146 13.14 -6.65 12.17
C ALA A 146 12.05 -7.43 12.92
N HIS A 147 12.43 -8.51 13.61
CA HIS A 147 11.54 -9.25 14.50
C HIS A 147 11.03 -8.40 15.66
N TRP A 148 11.93 -7.66 16.32
CA TRP A 148 11.55 -6.74 17.40
C TRP A 148 10.59 -5.65 16.91
N PHE A 149 10.84 -5.03 15.76
CA PHE A 149 10.00 -3.98 15.20
C PHE A 149 8.63 -4.50 14.79
N THR A 150 8.52 -5.73 14.30
CA THR A 150 7.25 -6.31 13.85
C THR A 150 6.50 -7.07 14.94
N GLY A 151 7.14 -7.34 16.07
CA GLY A 151 6.58 -8.13 17.16
C GLY A 151 6.46 -9.62 16.82
N GLU A 152 7.18 -10.09 15.81
CA GLU A 152 7.23 -11.49 15.42
C GLU A 152 8.38 -12.19 16.15
N ALA A 153 8.15 -13.38 16.72
CA ALA A 153 9.24 -14.17 17.28
C ALA A 153 10.23 -14.60 16.18
N THR A 154 11.49 -14.86 16.54
CA THR A 154 12.49 -15.33 15.57
C THR A 154 12.28 -16.81 15.26
N PHE A 155 12.55 -17.26 14.03
CA PHE A 155 12.49 -18.69 13.74
C PHE A 155 13.53 -19.47 14.56
N GLN A 156 14.69 -18.87 14.82
CA GLN A 156 15.74 -19.44 15.67
C GLN A 156 15.26 -19.76 17.09
N SER A 157 14.33 -18.97 17.65
CA SER A 157 13.77 -19.25 18.97
C SER A 157 13.02 -20.57 19.06
N SER A 158 12.56 -21.14 17.93
CA SER A 158 11.75 -22.36 17.89
C SER A 158 12.55 -23.65 18.08
N TYR A 159 13.84 -23.63 17.75
CA TYR A 159 14.73 -24.80 17.87
C TYR A 159 15.92 -24.53 18.80
N ARG A 160 16.01 -23.33 19.40
CA ARG A 160 16.99 -23.04 20.45
C ARG A 160 16.76 -23.97 21.63
N GLY A 161 17.76 -24.81 21.95
CA GLY A 161 17.67 -25.84 22.99
C GLY A 161 17.20 -27.21 22.49
N SER A 162 17.00 -27.40 21.19
CA SER A 162 16.77 -28.73 20.63
C SER A 162 18.06 -29.57 20.62
N VAL A 163 17.93 -30.90 20.69
CA VAL A 163 19.08 -31.83 20.55
C VAL A 163 19.76 -31.69 19.18
N ARG A 164 19.01 -31.19 18.18
CA ARG A 164 19.48 -30.97 16.81
C ARG A 164 19.84 -29.51 16.53
N TRP A 165 20.02 -28.68 17.56
CA TRP A 165 20.17 -27.23 17.41
C TRP A 165 21.25 -26.84 16.40
N LEU A 166 22.44 -27.47 16.44
CA LEU A 166 23.51 -27.19 15.49
C LEU A 166 23.10 -27.47 14.04
N ARG A 167 22.44 -28.60 13.81
CA ARG A 167 21.95 -28.98 12.48
C ARG A 167 20.85 -28.02 12.00
N ASP A 168 19.85 -27.76 12.85
CA ASP A 168 18.73 -26.88 12.51
C ASP A 168 19.23 -25.45 12.26
N PHE A 169 20.22 -24.99 13.03
CA PHE A 169 20.91 -23.72 12.83
C PHE A 169 21.65 -23.68 11.49
N SER A 170 22.46 -24.69 11.18
CA SER A 170 23.17 -24.78 9.89
C SER A 170 22.21 -24.82 8.70
N ASP A 171 21.16 -25.64 8.77
CA ASP A 171 20.15 -25.74 7.72
C ASP A 171 19.44 -24.39 7.53
N HIS A 172 19.07 -23.71 8.62
CA HIS A 172 18.46 -22.37 8.56
C HIS A 172 19.41 -21.33 7.96
N THR A 173 20.68 -21.27 8.37
CA THR A 173 21.65 -20.29 7.87
C THR A 173 21.97 -20.49 6.39
N ILE A 174 22.23 -21.73 5.97
CA ILE A 174 22.58 -22.03 4.56
C ILE A 174 21.36 -21.85 3.65
N LEU A 175 20.16 -22.23 4.11
CA LEU A 175 18.93 -22.12 3.33
C LEU A 175 18.21 -20.78 3.50
N LEU A 176 18.83 -19.79 4.15
CA LEU A 176 18.17 -18.52 4.44
C LEU A 176 17.70 -17.80 3.17
N LEU A 177 18.52 -17.78 2.11
CA LEU A 177 18.15 -17.19 0.82
C LEU A 177 16.92 -17.85 0.17
N PRO A 178 16.87 -19.18 -0.07
CA PRO A 178 15.68 -19.80 -0.64
C PRO A 178 14.46 -19.71 0.28
N LEU A 179 14.62 -19.78 1.60
CA LEU A 179 13.53 -19.57 2.56
C LEU A 179 12.94 -18.16 2.44
N LEU A 180 13.81 -17.15 2.31
CA LEU A 180 13.43 -15.76 2.15
C LEU A 180 12.74 -15.50 0.81
N ILE A 181 13.23 -16.08 -0.30
CA ILE A 181 12.56 -16.01 -1.62
C ILE A 181 11.14 -16.57 -1.52
N VAL A 182 10.96 -17.71 -0.86
CA VAL A 182 9.62 -18.29 -0.63
C VAL A 182 8.76 -17.33 0.17
N SER A 183 9.26 -16.75 1.26
CA SER A 183 8.49 -15.80 2.08
C SER A 183 8.13 -14.52 1.31
N ALA A 184 9.08 -13.98 0.53
CA ALA A 184 8.95 -12.75 -0.24
C ALA A 184 8.03 -12.87 -1.46
N THR A 185 7.79 -14.08 -1.94
CA THR A 185 6.88 -14.34 -3.08
C THR A 185 5.46 -14.67 -2.64
N ARG A 186 5.20 -14.92 -1.35
CA ARG A 186 3.86 -15.17 -0.84
C ARG A 186 3.02 -13.90 -0.75
N ARG A 187 1.76 -13.99 -1.18
CA ARG A 187 0.82 -12.84 -1.23
C ARG A 187 0.70 -12.06 0.07
N LYS A 188 0.61 -12.74 1.21
CA LYS A 188 0.37 -12.06 2.49
C LYS A 188 1.62 -11.37 3.07
N SER A 189 2.81 -11.87 2.75
CA SER A 189 4.10 -11.50 3.35
C SER A 189 5.08 -10.87 2.36
N THR A 190 4.69 -10.69 1.09
CA THR A 190 5.58 -10.10 0.09
C THR A 190 5.94 -8.65 0.41
N PRO A 191 7.20 -8.23 0.27
CA PRO A 191 7.62 -6.83 0.38
C PRO A 191 6.82 -5.87 -0.50
N LEU A 192 6.43 -6.33 -1.68
CA LEU A 192 5.69 -5.51 -2.65
C LEU A 192 4.37 -5.00 -2.09
N ARG A 193 3.79 -5.68 -1.10
CA ARG A 193 2.53 -5.29 -0.45
C ARG A 193 2.63 -3.95 0.27
N LEU A 194 3.82 -3.52 0.67
CA LEU A 194 4.06 -2.20 1.29
C LEU A 194 3.86 -1.04 0.30
N LEU A 195 3.98 -1.30 -1.00
CA LEU A 195 3.83 -0.31 -2.07
C LEU A 195 2.42 -0.32 -2.68
N VAL A 196 1.59 -1.29 -2.32
CA VAL A 196 0.24 -1.42 -2.87
C VAL A 196 -0.67 -0.35 -2.27
N ALA A 197 -1.26 0.48 -3.12
CA ALA A 197 -2.28 1.43 -2.74
C ALA A 197 -3.59 0.70 -2.39
N ARG A 198 -3.73 0.32 -1.12
CA ARG A 198 -4.95 -0.32 -0.61
C ARG A 198 -6.04 0.72 -0.35
N GLN A 199 -7.29 0.34 -0.62
CA GLN A 199 -8.49 1.09 -0.27
C GLN A 199 -8.65 1.08 1.24
N ALA A 200 -8.29 2.21 1.86
CA ALA A 200 -8.36 2.43 3.30
C ALA A 200 -9.70 3.08 3.75
N VAL A 201 -10.68 3.12 2.85
CA VAL A 201 -12.07 3.47 3.16
C VAL A 201 -12.78 2.17 3.51
N LEU A 202 -13.07 1.99 4.79
CA LEU A 202 -13.72 0.82 5.37
C LEU A 202 -15.16 1.16 5.72
N THR A 203 -16.03 0.16 5.64
CA THR A 203 -17.43 0.29 6.06
C THR A 203 -17.71 -0.67 7.20
N ALA A 204 -18.54 -0.22 8.13
CA ALA A 204 -19.09 -1.02 9.21
C ALA A 204 -20.56 -0.66 9.41
N LYS A 205 -21.30 -1.52 10.11
CA LYS A 205 -22.68 -1.25 10.50
C LYS A 205 -22.87 -1.67 11.94
N LEU A 206 -23.27 -0.71 12.78
CA LEU A 206 -23.73 -0.98 14.13
C LEU A 206 -25.22 -1.27 14.07
N SER A 207 -25.63 -2.39 14.65
CA SER A 207 -27.04 -2.78 14.71
C SER A 207 -27.82 -1.76 15.55
N PRO A 208 -28.79 -1.04 14.97
CA PRO A 208 -29.63 -0.13 15.73
C PRO A 208 -30.42 -0.83 16.83
N GLU A 209 -30.65 -2.14 16.73
CA GLU A 209 -31.33 -2.94 17.74
C GLU A 209 -30.46 -3.16 18.98
N ILE A 210 -29.17 -3.50 18.76
CA ILE A 210 -28.20 -3.72 19.84
C ILE A 210 -27.81 -2.39 20.50
N HIS A 211 -27.60 -1.35 19.70
CA HIS A 211 -27.13 -0.04 20.17
C HIS A 211 -28.26 0.97 20.39
N ARG A 212 -29.52 0.51 20.40
CA ARG A 212 -30.71 1.35 20.42
C ARG A 212 -30.67 2.39 21.53
N GLN A 213 -30.35 1.95 22.75
CA GLN A 213 -30.33 2.82 23.92
C GLN A 213 -29.30 3.94 23.79
N ASP A 214 -28.11 3.64 23.26
CA ASP A 214 -27.06 4.64 23.09
C ASP A 214 -27.41 5.64 21.98
N PHE A 215 -27.98 5.16 20.87
CA PHE A 215 -28.47 6.01 19.79
C PHE A 215 -29.61 6.92 20.24
N ASP A 216 -30.64 6.36 20.89
CA ASP A 216 -31.80 7.11 21.36
C ASP A 216 -31.39 8.16 22.40
N THR A 217 -30.49 7.82 23.34
CA THR A 217 -29.95 8.76 24.33
C THR A 217 -29.28 9.95 23.67
N LEU A 218 -28.40 9.72 22.69
CA LEU A 218 -27.70 10.81 21.99
C LEU A 218 -28.61 11.64 21.10
N LEU A 219 -29.53 11.00 20.36
CA LEU A 219 -30.50 11.71 19.53
C LEU A 219 -31.39 12.63 20.38
N ASN A 220 -31.88 12.13 21.52
CA ASN A 220 -32.70 12.92 22.42
C ASN A 220 -31.92 14.09 23.02
N TRP A 221 -30.67 13.87 23.44
CA TRP A 221 -29.78 14.91 23.93
C TRP A 221 -29.51 16.02 22.89
N VAL A 222 -29.35 15.66 21.61
CA VAL A 222 -29.18 16.63 20.51
C VAL A 222 -30.48 17.41 20.28
N ARG A 223 -31.62 16.72 20.22
CA ARG A 223 -32.94 17.35 20.00
C ARG A 223 -33.29 18.36 21.10
N GLN A 224 -32.95 18.06 22.35
CA GLN A 224 -33.17 18.95 23.50
C GLN A 224 -32.38 20.27 23.42
N ARG A 225 -31.26 20.31 22.68
CA ARG A 225 -30.46 21.53 22.49
C ARG A 225 -30.92 22.42 21.35
N THR A 226 -31.96 22.01 20.62
CA THR A 226 -32.58 22.78 19.53
C THR A 226 -31.54 23.42 18.58
N PRO A 227 -30.72 22.60 17.88
CA PRO A 227 -29.69 23.12 16.98
C PRO A 227 -30.29 24.04 15.92
N THR A 228 -29.55 25.07 15.54
CA THR A 228 -30.02 25.99 14.50
C THR A 228 -30.02 25.28 13.15
N LEU A 229 -31.10 25.47 12.39
CA LEU A 229 -31.20 24.94 11.02
C LEU A 229 -30.50 25.84 9.99
N GLU A 230 -29.80 26.89 10.43
CA GLU A 230 -29.09 27.85 9.57
C GLU A 230 -27.59 27.54 9.43
N SER A 231 -27.04 26.70 10.30
CA SER A 231 -25.63 26.33 10.30
C SER A 231 -25.41 24.96 10.91
N SER A 232 -24.33 24.31 10.51
CA SER A 232 -23.91 23.07 11.15
C SER A 232 -23.56 23.32 12.62
N THR A 233 -24.00 22.41 13.49
CA THR A 233 -23.75 22.48 14.93
C THR A 233 -22.88 21.30 15.37
N HIS A 234 -21.91 21.56 16.24
CA HIS A 234 -20.89 20.59 16.64
C HIS A 234 -20.65 20.68 18.15
N TRP A 235 -20.62 19.55 18.83
CA TRP A 235 -20.25 19.45 20.24
C TRP A 235 -19.15 18.42 20.42
N TRP A 236 -18.12 18.75 21.19
CA TRP A 236 -17.06 17.80 21.49
C TRP A 236 -17.55 16.73 22.46
N GLN A 237 -17.01 15.53 22.37
CA GLN A 237 -17.34 14.43 23.29
C GLN A 237 -17.17 14.85 24.76
N HIS A 238 -16.15 15.63 25.10
CA HIS A 238 -15.92 16.07 26.47
C HIS A 238 -16.91 17.13 26.97
N ASP A 239 -17.70 17.73 26.07
CA ASP A 239 -18.79 18.65 26.42
C ASP A 239 -20.11 17.89 26.72
N LEU A 240 -20.13 16.57 26.50
CA LEU A 240 -21.29 15.72 26.78
C LEU A 240 -21.19 15.19 28.21
N GLU A 241 -22.10 15.63 29.07
CA GLU A 241 -22.24 15.16 30.45
C GLU A 241 -23.32 14.08 30.58
N GLY A 242 -23.28 13.33 31.69
CA GLY A 242 -24.28 12.32 32.06
C GLY A 242 -24.43 11.18 31.04
N ASP A 243 -25.64 10.66 30.92
CA ASP A 243 -25.97 9.48 30.09
C ASP A 243 -25.54 9.63 28.63
N ALA A 244 -25.58 10.85 28.08
CA ALA A 244 -25.13 11.12 26.71
C ALA A 244 -23.62 10.98 26.55
N GLY A 245 -22.84 11.46 27.53
CA GLY A 245 -21.38 11.29 27.55
C GLY A 245 -20.99 9.81 27.65
N GLU A 246 -21.72 9.03 28.45
CA GLU A 246 -21.51 7.59 28.57
C GLU A 246 -21.89 6.83 27.30
N ALA A 247 -23.05 7.13 26.71
CA ALA A 247 -23.50 6.55 25.44
C ALA A 247 -22.50 6.83 24.31
N PHE A 248 -22.02 8.07 24.20
CA PHE A 248 -20.97 8.42 23.25
C PHE A 248 -19.70 7.58 23.51
N SER A 249 -19.28 7.48 24.77
CA SER A 249 -18.06 6.76 25.14
C SER A 249 -18.15 5.27 24.79
N ARG A 250 -19.29 4.62 25.03
CA ARG A 250 -19.54 3.23 24.61
C ARG A 250 -19.44 3.06 23.09
N LEU A 251 -20.10 3.92 22.31
CA LEU A 251 -20.04 3.88 20.84
C LEU A 251 -18.63 4.15 20.29
N SER A 252 -17.89 5.07 20.92
CA SER A 252 -16.51 5.40 20.52
C SER A 252 -15.51 4.27 20.79
N ALA A 253 -15.85 3.32 21.67
CA ALA A 253 -15.06 2.15 22.01
C ALA A 253 -15.66 0.86 21.45
N ASP A 254 -16.62 0.95 20.51
CA ASP A 254 -17.31 -0.22 19.97
C ASP A 254 -16.33 -1.18 19.27
N GLU A 255 -16.45 -2.46 19.61
CA GLU A 255 -15.53 -3.50 19.16
C GLU A 255 -15.75 -3.84 17.67
N THR A 256 -16.94 -3.62 17.11
CA THR A 256 -17.19 -3.81 15.66
C THR A 256 -16.37 -2.81 14.84
N LEU A 257 -16.32 -1.55 15.28
CA LEU A 257 -15.52 -0.51 14.63
C LEU A 257 -14.02 -0.80 14.77
N LEU A 258 -13.56 -1.12 15.99
CA LEU A 258 -12.17 -1.45 16.25
C LEU A 258 -11.70 -2.69 15.47
N GLN A 259 -12.51 -3.75 15.42
CA GLN A 259 -12.20 -4.96 14.65
C GLN A 259 -12.12 -4.69 13.15
N THR A 260 -12.97 -3.82 12.63
CA THR A 260 -12.96 -3.46 11.20
C THR A 260 -11.59 -2.88 10.80
N ILE A 261 -11.04 -1.99 11.63
CA ILE A 261 -9.70 -1.41 11.43
C ILE A 261 -8.60 -2.45 11.70
N ARG A 262 -8.70 -3.25 12.77
CA ARG A 262 -7.72 -4.31 13.09
C ARG A 262 -7.59 -5.34 11.96
N ARG A 263 -8.71 -5.75 11.35
CA ARG A 263 -8.71 -6.69 10.21
C ARG A 263 -8.02 -6.11 8.98
N PHE A 264 -8.06 -4.79 8.78
CA PHE A 264 -7.40 -4.13 7.66
C PHE A 264 -5.86 -4.18 7.79
N HIS A 265 -5.33 -3.92 9.00
CA HIS A 265 -3.88 -3.89 9.27
C HIS A 265 -3.29 -5.28 9.58
N GLY A 266 -4.01 -6.09 10.36
CA GLY A 266 -3.55 -7.40 10.83
C GLY A 266 -3.16 -7.43 12.31
N PRO A 267 -2.77 -8.61 12.82
CA PRO A 267 -2.61 -8.86 14.26
C PRO A 267 -1.42 -8.15 14.94
N GLY A 268 -0.44 -7.67 14.16
CA GLY A 268 0.72 -6.91 14.66
C GLY A 268 0.40 -5.46 15.03
N TYR A 269 -0.84 -5.01 14.80
CA TYR A 269 -1.26 -3.64 15.05
C TYR A 269 -2.09 -3.51 16.33
N GLU A 270 -1.88 -2.41 17.02
CA GLU A 270 -2.76 -1.91 18.07
C GLU A 270 -3.72 -0.90 17.45
N VAL A 271 -5.00 -0.97 17.79
CA VAL A 271 -6.02 0.00 17.39
C VAL A 271 -6.76 0.44 18.64
N ARG A 272 -6.81 1.75 18.85
CA ARG A 272 -7.47 2.37 20.01
C ARG A 272 -8.23 3.64 19.62
N PRO A 273 -9.26 4.02 20.37
CA PRO A 273 -9.92 5.30 20.19
C PRO A 273 -8.97 6.48 20.45
N ALA A 274 -9.21 7.59 19.74
CA ALA A 274 -8.51 8.87 19.88
C ALA A 274 -9.53 9.93 20.31
N TYR A 275 -9.80 10.03 21.61
CA TYR A 275 -10.92 10.79 22.17
C TYR A 275 -10.85 12.31 21.96
N GLY A 276 -9.63 12.87 21.80
CA GLY A 276 -9.41 14.31 21.77
C GLY A 276 -10.04 15.06 20.58
N MET A 277 -10.57 14.34 19.60
CA MET A 277 -11.16 14.89 18.37
C MET A 277 -12.61 14.44 18.15
N ASN A 278 -13.15 13.65 19.07
CA ASN A 278 -14.48 13.07 18.89
C ASN A 278 -15.56 14.15 19.04
N GLU A 279 -16.52 14.16 18.12
CA GLU A 279 -17.62 15.13 18.15
C GLU A 279 -18.94 14.53 17.67
N VAL A 280 -20.05 15.09 18.16
CA VAL A 280 -21.38 14.92 17.57
C VAL A 280 -21.68 16.12 16.68
N TYR A 281 -22.23 15.84 15.50
CA TYR A 281 -22.38 16.76 14.39
C TYR A 281 -23.80 16.73 13.83
N VAL A 282 -24.42 17.92 13.72
CA VAL A 282 -25.71 18.14 13.06
C VAL A 282 -25.48 18.95 11.80
N THR A 283 -25.97 18.44 10.66
CA THR A 283 -25.74 19.05 9.35
C THR A 283 -26.63 20.28 9.14
N GLY A 284 -26.03 21.43 8.84
CA GLY A 284 -26.73 22.65 8.42
C GLY A 284 -26.79 22.84 6.88
N PRO A 285 -27.55 23.84 6.39
CA PRO A 285 -27.66 24.18 4.97
C PRO A 285 -26.33 24.65 4.36
N PRO A 286 -26.06 24.34 3.08
CA PRO A 286 -24.86 24.80 2.39
C PRO A 286 -24.86 26.33 2.28
N LYS A 287 -23.76 26.99 2.67
CA LYS A 287 -23.59 28.44 2.55
C LYS A 287 -22.82 28.78 1.27
N LYS A 288 -23.25 29.85 0.57
CA LYS A 288 -22.69 30.24 -0.74
C LYS A 288 -21.26 30.81 -0.68
N ILE A 289 -20.84 31.40 0.45
CA ILE A 289 -19.50 31.98 0.65
C ILE A 289 -19.12 31.88 2.14
N SER A 290 -18.65 30.71 2.59
CA SER A 290 -18.01 30.53 3.90
C SER A 290 -16.90 29.48 3.81
N SER A 291 -16.12 29.31 4.88
CA SER A 291 -15.14 28.22 4.97
C SER A 291 -15.78 26.83 4.93
N ASP A 292 -17.10 26.71 5.07
CA ASP A 292 -17.85 25.45 4.86
C ASP A 292 -17.72 24.92 3.43
N THR A 293 -17.41 25.78 2.45
CA THR A 293 -17.11 25.37 1.07
C THR A 293 -15.94 24.38 1.02
N VAL A 294 -15.03 24.39 2.01
CA VAL A 294 -13.95 23.40 2.12
C VAL A 294 -14.50 21.98 2.15
N PHE A 295 -15.63 21.74 2.81
CA PHE A 295 -16.21 20.40 2.89
C PHE A 295 -16.80 19.90 1.56
N TYR A 296 -17.20 20.84 0.69
CA TYR A 296 -17.76 20.56 -0.63
C TYR A 296 -16.69 20.52 -1.73
N MET A 297 -15.43 20.89 -1.43
CA MET A 297 -14.27 20.64 -2.28
C MET A 297 -13.46 19.44 -1.76
N GLY A 298 -12.64 18.87 -2.63
CA GLY A 298 -11.73 17.80 -2.24
C GLY A 298 -10.77 18.28 -1.16
N HIS A 299 -10.75 17.62 -0.01
CA HIS A 299 -9.82 17.91 1.07
C HIS A 299 -9.39 16.62 1.79
N VAL A 300 -8.31 16.74 2.55
CA VAL A 300 -7.87 15.76 3.53
C VAL A 300 -7.96 16.45 4.89
N ASP A 301 -8.37 15.72 5.93
CA ASP A 301 -8.62 16.33 7.23
C ASP A 301 -7.34 16.73 7.97
N GLY A 302 -6.22 16.07 7.70
CA GLY A 302 -4.94 16.35 8.36
C GLY A 302 -3.72 16.28 7.45
N PRO A 303 -2.61 16.94 7.84
CA PRO A 303 -1.41 17.02 7.00
C PRO A 303 -0.42 15.87 7.26
N TRP A 304 -0.66 15.00 8.24
CA TRP A 304 0.34 14.04 8.73
C TRP A 304 0.38 12.72 7.93
N GLY A 305 0.12 12.80 6.62
CA GLY A 305 0.06 11.63 5.73
C GLY A 305 1.40 10.92 5.53
N VAL A 306 2.50 11.47 6.05
CA VAL A 306 3.87 10.97 5.88
C VAL A 306 4.34 9.99 6.97
N PHE A 307 3.46 9.53 7.87
CA PHE A 307 3.81 8.57 8.92
C PHE A 307 3.71 7.10 8.43
N PRO A 308 4.77 6.47 7.87
CA PRO A 308 4.68 5.11 7.33
C PRO A 308 4.25 4.11 8.41
N GLY A 309 3.33 3.23 8.04
CA GLY A 309 2.88 2.15 8.92
C GLY A 309 2.01 2.60 10.10
N ALA A 310 1.68 3.88 10.25
CA ALA A 310 0.70 4.36 11.22
C ALA A 310 -0.38 5.21 10.54
N SER A 311 -1.62 5.08 11.02
CA SER A 311 -2.79 5.78 10.49
C SER A 311 -3.67 6.28 11.62
N LEU A 312 -4.22 7.48 11.44
CA LEU A 312 -5.34 7.94 12.24
C LEU A 312 -6.58 7.90 11.35
N TYR A 313 -7.60 7.21 11.80
CA TYR A 313 -8.86 7.03 11.11
C TYR A 313 -9.90 7.98 11.69
N ARG A 314 -10.66 8.62 10.80
CA ARG A 314 -11.95 9.22 11.10
C ARG A 314 -13.04 8.22 10.75
N CYS A 315 -14.05 8.13 11.59
CA CYS A 315 -15.23 7.30 11.42
C CYS A 315 -16.47 8.20 11.51
N MET A 316 -17.22 8.26 10.42
CA MET A 316 -18.52 8.91 10.36
C MET A 316 -19.57 7.86 10.66
N LEU A 317 -20.24 7.93 11.81
CA LEU A 317 -21.32 7.02 12.22
C LEU A 317 -22.65 7.77 12.21
N ALA A 318 -23.60 7.33 11.38
CA ALA A 318 -24.91 7.98 11.27
C ALA A 318 -25.84 7.55 12.42
N LEU A 319 -26.30 8.53 13.21
CA LEU A 319 -27.21 8.31 14.33
C LEU A 319 -28.68 8.28 13.91
N ASN A 320 -29.02 8.84 12.75
CA ASN A 320 -30.36 8.80 12.18
C ASN A 320 -30.32 8.55 10.67
N GLU A 321 -31.50 8.44 10.05
CA GLU A 321 -31.60 8.30 8.60
C GLU A 321 -31.04 9.54 7.89
N ASN A 322 -30.26 9.31 6.83
CA ASN A 322 -29.71 10.35 5.99
C ASN A 322 -29.95 10.02 4.52
N LEU A 323 -30.79 10.84 3.90
CA LEU A 323 -31.16 10.76 2.49
C LEU A 323 -30.47 11.83 1.65
N GLU A 324 -29.86 12.84 2.29
CA GLU A 324 -29.40 14.05 1.61
C GLU A 324 -27.90 14.09 1.34
N VAL A 325 -27.07 13.63 2.28
CA VAL A 325 -25.62 13.86 2.24
C VAL A 325 -24.88 12.60 1.81
N THR A 326 -24.10 12.73 0.74
CA THR A 326 -23.20 11.68 0.25
C THR A 326 -21.75 12.13 0.44
N THR A 327 -20.91 11.24 0.96
CA THR A 327 -19.45 11.45 1.01
C THR A 327 -18.79 10.71 -0.14
N HIS A 328 -17.92 11.40 -0.87
CA HIS A 328 -17.19 10.90 -2.03
C HIS A 328 -15.71 10.73 -1.71
N TYR A 329 -15.11 9.63 -2.16
CA TYR A 329 -13.73 9.24 -1.96
C TYR A 329 -13.05 9.07 -3.34
N PRO A 330 -12.50 10.15 -3.92
CA PRO A 330 -12.03 10.16 -5.30
C PRO A 330 -10.83 9.24 -5.54
N MET A 331 -9.96 9.11 -4.54
CA MET A 331 -8.74 8.31 -4.65
C MET A 331 -9.00 6.80 -4.51
N ALA A 332 -10.17 6.41 -3.97
CA ALA A 332 -10.60 5.03 -3.87
C ALA A 332 -11.25 4.50 -5.16
N GLY A 333 -11.81 5.39 -5.99
CA GLY A 333 -12.50 5.05 -7.23
C GLY A 333 -11.59 4.85 -8.43
N LEU A 334 -12.19 4.79 -9.63
CA LEU A 334 -11.50 4.61 -10.90
C LEU A 334 -10.73 5.88 -11.32
N SER A 335 -11.33 7.03 -11.05
CA SER A 335 -10.74 8.34 -11.28
C SER A 335 -11.35 9.37 -10.31
N PRO A 336 -10.78 10.57 -10.17
CA PRO A 336 -11.37 11.62 -9.34
C PRO A 336 -12.83 11.94 -9.72
N GLU A 337 -13.19 11.78 -11.00
CA GLU A 337 -14.52 12.00 -11.55
C GLU A 337 -15.47 10.82 -11.32
N GLN A 338 -14.95 9.65 -10.96
CA GLN A 338 -15.70 8.43 -10.66
C GLN A 338 -15.34 7.91 -9.25
N PRO A 339 -15.69 8.68 -8.20
CA PRO A 339 -15.34 8.36 -6.82
C PRO A 339 -16.15 7.17 -6.28
N VAL A 340 -15.58 6.44 -5.32
CA VAL A 340 -16.38 5.60 -4.42
C VAL A 340 -17.19 6.52 -3.52
N SER A 341 -18.48 6.27 -3.36
CA SER A 341 -19.38 7.20 -2.69
C SER A 341 -20.28 6.47 -1.71
N TYR A 342 -20.52 7.06 -0.53
CA TYR A 342 -21.37 6.48 0.51
C TYR A 342 -22.37 7.52 1.02
N ARG A 343 -23.64 7.14 1.01
CA ARG A 343 -24.73 7.84 1.72
C ARG A 343 -25.09 6.99 2.92
N LEU A 344 -24.55 7.35 4.08
CA LEU A 344 -24.69 6.57 5.31
C LEU A 344 -26.13 6.67 5.84
N ARG A 345 -26.75 5.53 6.13
CA ARG A 345 -28.06 5.44 6.80
C ARG A 345 -27.89 5.12 8.28
N HIS A 346 -28.98 5.06 9.04
CA HIS A 346 -28.90 4.84 10.49
C HIS A 346 -28.09 3.57 10.83
N GLY A 347 -27.06 3.74 11.67
CA GLY A 347 -26.15 2.68 12.10
C GLY A 347 -25.00 2.40 11.14
N ASP A 348 -25.02 2.93 9.91
CA ASP A 348 -23.91 2.78 8.97
C ASP A 348 -22.72 3.66 9.39
N ALA A 349 -21.51 3.13 9.21
CA ALA A 349 -20.26 3.81 9.48
C ALA A 349 -19.32 3.77 8.27
N ALA A 350 -18.72 4.91 7.93
CA ALA A 350 -17.58 5.00 7.01
C ALA A 350 -16.33 5.42 7.77
N ILE A 351 -15.28 4.61 7.67
CA ILE A 351 -14.00 4.77 8.36
C ILE A 351 -12.93 5.03 7.30
N PHE A 352 -12.15 6.10 7.42
CA PHE A 352 -11.13 6.48 6.44
C PHE A 352 -9.94 7.17 7.10
N ASP A 353 -8.77 7.12 6.45
CA ASP A 353 -7.53 7.71 6.99
C ASP A 353 -7.61 9.24 6.96
N PHE A 354 -7.68 9.86 8.13
CA PHE A 354 -7.80 11.30 8.36
C PHE A 354 -6.71 12.09 7.64
N ASN A 355 -5.49 11.54 7.56
CA ASN A 355 -4.32 12.24 7.06
C ASN A 355 -4.01 11.94 5.59
N ARG A 356 -4.78 11.06 4.93
CA ARG A 356 -4.44 10.55 3.57
C ARG A 356 -5.62 10.41 2.63
N GLU A 357 -6.83 10.31 3.15
CA GLU A 357 -8.00 10.05 2.34
C GLU A 357 -8.61 11.36 1.85
N LEU A 358 -8.44 11.63 0.56
CA LEU A 358 -9.12 12.73 -0.09
C LEU A 358 -10.61 12.46 -0.14
N HIS A 359 -11.41 13.40 0.31
CA HIS A 359 -12.86 13.29 0.27
C HIS A 359 -13.54 14.65 0.15
N TYR A 360 -14.83 14.62 -0.20
CA TYR A 360 -15.72 15.77 -0.19
C TYR A 360 -17.16 15.29 0.00
N ILE A 361 -18.07 16.21 0.32
CA ILE A 361 -19.50 15.90 0.43
C ILE A 361 -20.31 16.58 -0.69
N THR A 362 -21.38 15.92 -1.09
CA THR A 362 -22.48 16.56 -1.84
C THR A 362 -23.75 16.46 -1.03
N ARG A 363 -24.67 17.40 -1.25
CA ARG A 363 -25.99 17.42 -0.61
C ARG A 363 -27.08 17.58 -1.66
N GLU A 364 -28.02 16.65 -1.66
CA GLU A 364 -29.25 16.70 -2.43
C GLU A 364 -30.40 16.95 -1.46
N LEU A 365 -31.08 18.10 -1.57
CA LEU A 365 -32.22 18.40 -0.69
C LEU A 365 -33.37 17.44 -0.99
N ARG A 366 -33.90 16.82 0.06
CA ARG A 366 -34.94 15.79 -0.03
C ARG A 366 -36.13 16.20 0.84
N PRO A 367 -37.31 16.47 0.25
CA PRO A 367 -38.50 16.83 1.03
C PRO A 367 -38.94 15.74 2.03
N ASP A 368 -38.54 14.49 1.77
CA ASP A 368 -38.81 13.32 2.60
C ASP A 368 -37.76 13.10 3.71
N GLN A 369 -36.75 13.97 3.86
CA GLN A 369 -35.83 13.93 4.99
C GLN A 369 -36.55 14.42 6.26
N PRO A 370 -36.79 13.54 7.26
CA PRO A 370 -37.67 13.87 8.39
C PRO A 370 -37.05 14.89 9.37
N GLU A 371 -35.73 14.82 9.55
CA GLU A 371 -34.95 15.71 10.42
C GLU A 371 -33.53 15.86 9.87
N PRO A 372 -32.75 16.88 10.27
CA PRO A 372 -31.37 17.03 9.83
C PRO A 372 -30.52 15.80 10.16
N ARG A 373 -29.55 15.50 9.30
CA ARG A 373 -28.59 14.41 9.52
C ARG A 373 -27.76 14.68 10.79
N ILE A 374 -27.79 13.74 11.72
CA ILE A 374 -26.98 13.70 12.95
C ILE A 374 -25.96 12.57 12.84
N ASN A 375 -24.67 12.86 13.07
CA ASN A 375 -23.62 11.82 13.10
C ASN A 375 -22.68 12.00 14.26
N LEU A 376 -22.01 10.91 14.62
CA LEU A 376 -20.78 10.95 15.37
C LEU A 376 -19.58 10.98 14.42
N LYS A 377 -18.61 11.85 14.73
CA LYS A 377 -17.25 11.78 14.20
C LYS A 377 -16.37 11.16 15.27
N LEU A 378 -16.07 9.88 15.09
CA LEU A 378 -15.21 9.11 15.97
C LEU A 378 -13.82 9.01 15.36
N HIS A 379 -12.79 8.90 16.19
CA HIS A 379 -11.41 8.78 15.72
C HIS A 379 -10.70 7.60 16.36
N PHE A 380 -9.85 6.95 15.57
CA PHE A 380 -9.10 5.77 15.99
C PHE A 380 -7.67 5.85 15.48
N VAL A 381 -6.68 5.52 16.31
CA VAL A 381 -5.29 5.46 15.87
C VAL A 381 -4.85 4.00 15.77
N ALA A 382 -4.17 3.66 14.66
CA ALA A 382 -3.65 2.34 14.36
C ALA A 382 -2.14 2.41 14.11
N TYR A 383 -1.37 1.57 14.82
CA TYR A 383 0.10 1.54 14.73
C TYR A 383 0.66 0.14 15.10
N PRO A 384 1.91 -0.17 14.73
CA PRO A 384 2.56 -1.42 15.15
C PRO A 384 2.69 -1.48 16.68
N LYS A 385 2.31 -2.60 17.31
CA LYS A 385 2.25 -2.76 18.78
C LYS A 385 3.54 -2.39 19.52
N THR A 386 4.67 -2.59 18.86
CA THR A 386 6.05 -2.33 19.32
C THR A 386 6.41 -0.84 19.29
N CYS A 387 5.69 -0.04 18.51
CA CYS A 387 5.96 1.38 18.28
C CYS A 387 4.86 2.28 18.91
N ARG A 388 4.50 2.02 20.17
CA ARG A 388 3.47 2.80 20.88
C ARG A 388 3.73 4.30 20.91
N TRP A 389 4.99 4.70 21.11
CA TRP A 389 5.39 6.11 21.11
C TRP A 389 5.07 6.77 19.76
N TYR A 390 5.35 6.08 18.66
CA TYR A 390 5.13 6.56 17.29
C TYR A 390 3.64 6.82 17.02
N GLY A 391 2.77 5.88 17.43
CA GLY A 391 1.33 6.05 17.34
C GLY A 391 0.77 7.16 18.23
N LYS A 392 1.27 7.30 19.47
CA LYS A 392 0.90 8.39 20.37
C LYS A 392 1.31 9.77 19.82
N THR A 393 2.48 9.86 19.20
CA THR A 393 2.93 11.09 18.54
C THR A 393 2.00 11.47 17.39
N LEU A 394 1.63 10.52 16.52
CA LEU A 394 0.70 10.78 15.42
C LEU A 394 -0.68 11.25 15.92
N GLU A 395 -1.23 10.58 16.94
CA GLU A 395 -2.48 11.00 17.57
C GLU A 395 -2.37 12.43 18.10
N TRP A 396 -1.36 12.71 18.93
CA TRP A 396 -1.17 14.04 19.52
C TRP A 396 -1.05 15.13 18.46
N LEU A 397 -0.22 14.92 17.43
CA LEU A 397 -0.05 15.87 16.33
C LEU A 397 -1.36 16.12 15.58
N THR A 398 -2.13 15.06 15.32
CA THR A 398 -3.39 15.17 14.58
C THR A 398 -4.47 15.84 15.43
N THR A 399 -4.57 15.53 16.71
CA THR A 399 -5.50 16.18 17.65
C THR A 399 -5.18 17.67 17.80
N LYS A 400 -3.90 18.03 17.95
CA LYS A 400 -3.51 19.44 18.02
C LYS A 400 -3.81 20.20 16.73
N TYR A 401 -3.60 19.55 15.58
CA TYR A 401 -3.96 20.12 14.30
C TYR A 401 -5.47 20.34 14.19
N ASP A 402 -6.29 19.34 14.47
CA ASP A 402 -7.76 19.40 14.33
C ASP A 402 -8.38 20.50 15.21
N ILE A 403 -7.95 20.62 16.47
CA ILE A 403 -8.39 21.70 17.36
C ILE A 403 -7.99 23.07 16.79
N SER A 404 -6.74 23.21 16.31
CA SER A 404 -6.25 24.48 15.75
C SER A 404 -6.96 24.86 14.45
N ALA A 405 -7.18 23.87 13.58
CA ALA A 405 -7.90 24.02 12.34
C ALA A 405 -9.34 24.44 12.60
N ARG A 406 -10.05 23.82 13.55
CA ARG A 406 -11.40 24.23 13.95
C ARG A 406 -11.44 25.67 14.43
N HIS A 407 -10.51 26.10 15.28
CA HIS A 407 -10.44 27.50 15.70
C HIS A 407 -10.27 28.46 14.51
N LEU A 408 -9.42 28.10 13.55
CA LEU A 408 -9.24 28.86 12.32
C LEU A 408 -10.51 28.88 11.45
N PHE A 409 -11.22 27.74 11.34
CA PHE A 409 -12.49 27.64 10.63
C PHE A 409 -13.55 28.55 11.27
N LEU A 410 -13.75 28.46 12.58
CA LEU A 410 -14.72 29.29 13.31
C LEU A 410 -14.42 30.79 13.14
N GLN A 411 -13.15 31.19 13.16
CA GLN A 411 -12.74 32.59 12.90
C GLN A 411 -12.98 33.05 11.46
N THR A 412 -13.14 32.14 10.49
CA THR A 412 -13.26 32.45 9.06
C THR A 412 -14.65 32.16 8.49
N ILE A 413 -15.60 31.62 9.28
CA ILE A 413 -17.00 31.36 8.86
C ILE A 413 -17.74 32.67 8.53
N ARG A 414 -17.46 33.76 9.23
CA ARG A 414 -17.93 35.12 8.94
C ARG A 414 -16.75 36.09 8.98
N PRO A 415 -16.07 36.33 7.86
CA PRO A 415 -14.94 37.23 7.84
C PRO A 415 -15.44 38.69 7.87
N ASP A 416 -15.64 39.22 9.08
CA ASP A 416 -16.14 40.59 9.28
C ASP A 416 -15.04 41.65 9.07
N SER A 417 -13.81 41.23 8.71
CA SER A 417 -12.67 42.11 8.46
C SER A 417 -11.87 41.69 7.23
N TRP A 418 -11.15 42.65 6.63
CA TRP A 418 -10.25 42.41 5.50
C TRP A 418 -9.21 41.31 5.82
N PHE A 419 -8.63 41.32 7.02
CA PHE A 419 -7.67 40.30 7.47
C PHE A 419 -8.30 38.91 7.55
N ALA A 420 -9.54 38.79 8.04
CA ALA A 420 -10.25 37.52 8.05
C ALA A 420 -10.52 37.01 6.62
N GLY A 421 -10.82 37.93 5.68
CA GLY A 421 -10.96 37.61 4.26
C GLY A 421 -9.67 37.08 3.62
N VAL A 422 -8.51 37.66 3.95
CA VAL A 422 -7.19 37.17 3.49
C VAL A 422 -6.91 35.78 4.06
N LYS A 423 -7.15 35.54 5.36
CA LYS A 423 -6.98 34.22 5.98
C LYS A 423 -7.89 33.17 5.32
N ALA A 424 -9.15 33.49 5.05
CA ALA A 424 -10.08 32.58 4.39
C ALA A 424 -9.58 32.20 2.98
N ARG A 425 -9.09 33.15 2.18
CA ARG A 425 -8.49 32.87 0.87
C ARG A 425 -7.23 32.01 0.97
N TRP A 426 -6.39 32.26 1.97
CA TRP A 426 -5.19 31.45 2.23
C TRP A 426 -5.55 30.00 2.57
N VAL A 427 -6.56 29.77 3.42
CA VAL A 427 -7.07 28.43 3.74
C VAL A 427 -7.56 27.73 2.47
N LEU A 428 -8.40 28.39 1.66
CA LEU A 428 -8.90 27.80 0.42
C LEU A 428 -7.78 27.47 -0.58
N ALA A 429 -6.79 28.36 -0.73
CA ALA A 429 -5.65 28.15 -1.60
C ALA A 429 -4.82 26.93 -1.14
N TRP A 430 -4.51 26.84 0.15
CA TRP A 430 -3.76 25.69 0.69
C TRP A 430 -4.55 24.39 0.62
N THR A 431 -5.85 24.41 0.91
CA THR A 431 -6.72 23.24 0.71
C THR A 431 -6.64 22.76 -0.73
N LYS A 432 -6.71 23.67 -1.71
CA LYS A 432 -6.62 23.29 -3.13
C LYS A 432 -5.25 22.76 -3.51
N ILE A 433 -4.16 23.34 -3.00
CA ILE A 433 -2.80 22.84 -3.21
C ILE A 433 -2.66 21.42 -2.64
N PHE A 434 -3.15 21.18 -1.41
CA PHE A 434 -3.15 19.86 -0.80
C PHE A 434 -3.95 18.85 -1.62
N GLU A 435 -5.15 19.23 -2.07
CA GLU A 435 -5.98 18.42 -2.97
C GLU A 435 -5.21 18.00 -4.22
N LEU A 436 -4.62 18.96 -4.94
CA LEU A 436 -3.88 18.72 -6.18
C LEU A 436 -2.65 17.83 -5.95
N ILE A 437 -1.93 18.04 -4.84
CA ILE A 437 -0.81 17.18 -4.46
C ILE A 437 -1.32 15.77 -4.21
N VAL A 438 -2.40 15.57 -3.45
CA VAL A 438 -2.94 14.22 -3.21
C VAL A 438 -3.44 13.55 -4.48
N GLN A 439 -4.03 14.28 -5.42
CA GLN A 439 -4.54 13.73 -6.68
C GLN A 439 -3.43 13.35 -7.66
N HIS A 440 -2.38 14.16 -7.80
CA HIS A 440 -1.41 14.02 -8.88
C HIS A 440 -0.02 13.52 -8.44
N VAL A 441 0.36 13.73 -7.19
CA VAL A 441 1.72 13.46 -6.72
C VAL A 441 1.74 12.48 -5.54
N GLY A 442 1.02 12.80 -4.47
CA GLY A 442 0.97 12.06 -3.22
C GLY A 442 2.06 12.51 -2.24
N TRP A 443 1.67 12.94 -1.04
CA TRP A 443 2.61 13.36 0.02
C TRP A 443 3.59 12.25 0.42
N THR A 444 3.14 11.00 0.43
CA THR A 444 3.99 9.83 0.70
C THR A 444 5.07 9.64 -0.36
N ASN A 445 4.77 9.93 -1.63
CA ASN A 445 5.74 9.81 -2.71
C ASN A 445 6.78 10.93 -2.63
N LEU A 446 6.36 12.16 -2.33
CA LEU A 446 7.27 13.27 -2.08
C LEU A 446 8.21 12.97 -0.90
N ALA A 447 7.65 12.47 0.21
CA ALA A 447 8.45 12.09 1.38
C ALA A 447 9.45 10.98 1.04
N TYR A 448 9.06 9.99 0.23
CA TYR A 448 9.96 8.93 -0.24
C TYR A 448 11.11 9.50 -1.08
N VAL A 449 10.81 10.35 -2.08
CA VAL A 449 11.84 10.94 -2.95
C VAL A 449 12.77 11.86 -2.15
N ALA A 450 12.22 12.66 -1.23
CA ALA A 450 13.01 13.49 -0.34
C ALA A 450 13.94 12.65 0.55
N LEU A 451 13.43 11.57 1.13
CA LEU A 451 14.23 10.64 1.93
C LEU A 451 15.34 9.99 1.10
N ALA A 452 15.02 9.51 -0.10
CA ALA A 452 16.02 8.96 -1.02
C ALA A 452 17.11 9.99 -1.36
N GLY A 453 16.73 11.24 -1.62
CA GLY A 453 17.66 12.34 -1.87
C GLY A 453 18.55 12.64 -0.67
N LEU A 454 17.98 12.70 0.54
CA LEU A 454 18.73 12.93 1.77
C LEU A 454 19.71 11.79 2.07
N VAL A 455 19.28 10.53 1.92
CA VAL A 455 20.16 9.36 2.11
C VAL A 455 21.30 9.39 1.10
N SER A 456 21.01 9.64 -0.17
CA SER A 456 22.03 9.76 -1.21
C SER A 456 23.01 10.90 -0.97
N ALA A 457 22.54 12.06 -0.50
CA ALA A 457 23.39 13.20 -0.16
C ALA A 457 24.27 12.91 1.05
N PHE A 458 23.72 12.24 2.08
CA PHE A 458 24.46 11.84 3.27
C PHE A 458 25.59 10.86 2.92
N MET A 459 25.35 9.90 2.02
CA MET A 459 26.38 8.93 1.62
C MET A 459 27.58 9.58 0.90
N VAL A 460 27.39 10.70 0.18
CA VAL A 460 28.52 11.46 -0.40
C VAL A 460 29.44 12.00 0.69
N LEU A 461 28.88 12.44 1.82
CA LEU A 461 29.67 12.97 2.93
C LEU A 461 30.52 11.88 3.61
N VAL A 462 30.10 10.61 3.49
CA VAL A 462 30.74 9.49 4.21
C VAL A 462 31.82 8.81 3.38
N ASP A 463 31.63 8.60 2.08
CA ASP A 463 32.51 7.68 1.33
C ASP A 463 32.79 8.08 -0.13
N SER A 464 32.54 9.34 -0.53
CA SER A 464 32.72 9.81 -1.93
C SER A 464 31.99 8.97 -3.00
N VAL A 465 31.09 8.06 -2.62
CA VAL A 465 30.24 7.29 -3.53
C VAL A 465 29.30 8.24 -4.24
N SER A 466 29.07 8.04 -5.55
CA SER A 466 28.20 8.93 -6.33
C SER A 466 26.77 8.98 -5.75
N SER A 467 26.39 10.11 -5.15
CA SER A 467 25.02 10.36 -4.63
C SER A 467 23.96 10.05 -5.69
N LEU A 468 24.28 10.38 -6.93
CA LEU A 468 23.39 10.23 -8.05
C LEU A 468 23.02 8.76 -8.30
N GLY A 469 23.97 7.83 -8.23
CA GLY A 469 23.70 6.41 -8.47
C GLY A 469 22.68 5.81 -7.50
N MET A 470 22.84 6.07 -6.20
CA MET A 470 21.89 5.63 -5.17
C MET A 470 20.52 6.25 -5.33
N PHE A 471 20.47 7.57 -5.62
CA PHE A 471 19.20 8.25 -5.82
C PHE A 471 18.44 7.65 -7.01
N LEU A 472 19.14 7.45 -8.13
CA LEU A 472 18.59 6.83 -9.34
C LEU A 472 18.12 5.40 -9.06
N ALA A 473 18.89 4.59 -8.33
CA ALA A 473 18.48 3.23 -7.99
C ALA A 473 17.21 3.22 -7.12
N ALA A 474 17.12 4.13 -6.15
CA ALA A 474 15.98 4.25 -5.25
C ALA A 474 14.71 4.75 -5.94
N THR A 475 14.81 5.56 -7.01
CA THR A 475 13.63 6.16 -7.66
C THR A 475 13.24 5.51 -8.99
N SER A 476 14.19 4.92 -9.74
CA SER A 476 13.92 4.45 -11.11
C SER A 476 13.00 3.24 -11.17
N PHE A 477 13.06 2.35 -10.19
CA PHE A 477 12.38 1.04 -10.30
C PHE A 477 11.06 0.94 -9.51
N VAL A 478 10.70 1.96 -8.73
CA VAL A 478 9.56 1.91 -7.81
C VAL A 478 8.24 1.64 -8.54
N HIS A 479 8.03 2.22 -9.72
CA HIS A 479 6.80 2.03 -10.48
C HIS A 479 6.59 0.57 -10.93
N TYR A 480 7.66 -0.17 -11.25
CA TYR A 480 7.54 -1.60 -11.54
C TYR A 480 7.15 -2.40 -10.30
N ALA A 481 7.73 -2.07 -9.14
CA ALA A 481 7.36 -2.71 -7.88
C ALA A 481 5.89 -2.44 -7.52
N ILE A 482 5.38 -1.24 -7.80
CA ILE A 482 3.95 -0.89 -7.67
C ILE A 482 3.09 -1.76 -8.60
N TYR A 483 3.46 -1.91 -9.88
CA TYR A 483 2.74 -2.78 -10.83
C TYR A 483 2.70 -4.23 -10.36
N LEU A 484 3.88 -4.79 -10.07
CA LEU A 484 4.03 -6.18 -9.64
C LEU A 484 3.25 -6.45 -8.35
N GLY A 485 3.36 -5.54 -7.37
CA GLY A 485 2.67 -5.65 -6.10
C GLY A 485 1.15 -5.58 -6.25
N THR A 486 0.65 -4.64 -7.06
CA THR A 486 -0.79 -4.42 -7.23
C THR A 486 -1.45 -5.61 -7.93
N LEU A 487 -0.82 -6.14 -8.99
CA LEU A 487 -1.29 -7.34 -9.67
C LEU A 487 -1.19 -8.62 -8.83
N HIS A 488 -0.31 -8.64 -7.82
CA HIS A 488 -0.21 -9.76 -6.89
C HIS A 488 -1.27 -9.69 -5.77
N GLU A 489 -1.57 -8.50 -5.24
CA GLU A 489 -2.57 -8.31 -4.17
C GLU A 489 -4.01 -8.37 -4.71
N ARG A 490 -4.33 -7.73 -5.84
CA ARG A 490 -5.63 -7.71 -6.56
C ARG A 490 -6.89 -7.29 -5.79
N SER A 491 -6.87 -7.25 -4.46
CA SER A 491 -8.06 -7.04 -3.63
C SER A 491 -8.00 -5.72 -2.88
N ARG A 492 -9.13 -5.00 -2.82
CA ARG A 492 -9.25 -3.71 -2.12
C ARG A 492 -8.17 -2.71 -2.58
N ILE A 493 -8.04 -2.53 -3.90
CA ILE A 493 -7.10 -1.56 -4.47
C ILE A 493 -7.79 -0.19 -4.56
N ALA A 494 -7.15 0.86 -4.05
CA ALA A 494 -7.54 2.23 -4.30
C ALA A 494 -7.01 2.63 -5.68
N PHE A 495 -7.81 2.41 -6.73
CA PHE A 495 -7.31 2.42 -8.10
C PHE A 495 -6.72 3.77 -8.52
N ALA A 496 -7.43 4.88 -8.26
CA ALA A 496 -6.92 6.21 -8.58
C ALA A 496 -5.63 6.55 -7.83
N ARG A 497 -5.47 6.10 -6.56
CA ARG A 497 -4.22 6.24 -5.80
C ARG A 497 -3.08 5.42 -6.41
N PHE A 498 -3.34 4.15 -6.74
CA PHE A 498 -2.37 3.29 -7.42
C PHE A 498 -1.92 3.93 -8.76
N ARG A 499 -2.88 4.42 -9.57
CA ARG A 499 -2.60 5.09 -10.83
C ARG A 499 -1.69 6.31 -10.63
N ARG A 500 -2.00 7.16 -9.66
CA ARG A 500 -1.17 8.32 -9.30
C ARG A 500 0.25 7.88 -8.96
N ASP A 501 0.41 6.92 -8.06
CA ASP A 501 1.73 6.48 -7.58
C ASP A 501 2.58 5.89 -8.70
N ALA A 502 1.98 5.00 -9.48
CA ALA A 502 2.64 4.41 -10.65
C ALA A 502 3.06 5.47 -11.68
N MET A 503 2.17 6.41 -12.00
CA MET A 503 2.45 7.47 -12.97
C MET A 503 3.52 8.44 -12.48
N PHE A 504 3.47 8.83 -11.20
CA PHE A 504 4.47 9.70 -10.58
C PHE A 504 5.87 9.07 -10.69
N PHE A 505 6.04 7.84 -10.19
CA PHE A 505 7.34 7.18 -10.20
C PHE A 505 7.80 6.79 -11.62
N LYS A 506 6.89 6.47 -12.54
CA LYS A 506 7.23 6.25 -13.96
C LYS A 506 7.73 7.55 -14.60
N THR A 507 7.06 8.68 -14.34
CA THR A 507 7.44 9.99 -14.88
C THR A 507 8.78 10.44 -14.32
N LEU A 508 8.99 10.28 -13.01
CA LEU A 508 10.26 10.57 -12.37
C LEU A 508 11.39 9.73 -12.96
N SER A 509 11.19 8.41 -13.06
CA SER A 509 12.18 7.48 -13.60
C SER A 509 12.53 7.77 -15.06
N LEU A 510 11.53 7.93 -15.93
CA LEU A 510 11.78 8.22 -17.35
C LEU A 510 12.35 9.63 -17.54
N GLY A 511 11.92 10.60 -16.75
CA GLY A 511 12.49 11.95 -16.75
C GLY A 511 13.97 11.94 -16.38
N GLN A 512 14.35 11.21 -15.32
CA GLN A 512 15.75 10.99 -14.95
C GLN A 512 16.53 10.33 -16.10
N LEU A 513 15.99 9.25 -16.68
CA LEU A 513 16.64 8.53 -17.77
C LEU A 513 16.86 9.43 -19.00
N PHE A 514 15.84 10.20 -19.41
CA PHE A 514 15.94 11.11 -20.55
C PHE A 514 16.88 12.28 -20.32
N VAL A 515 16.88 12.88 -19.13
CA VAL A 515 17.79 13.98 -18.80
C VAL A 515 19.24 13.49 -18.84
N LEU A 516 19.54 12.34 -18.21
CA LEU A 516 20.89 11.77 -18.21
C LEU A 516 21.34 11.35 -19.62
N TYR A 517 20.42 10.77 -20.40
CA TYR A 517 20.68 10.42 -21.79
C TYR A 517 20.96 11.66 -22.64
N ALA A 518 20.15 12.71 -22.52
CA ALA A 518 20.34 13.97 -23.22
C ALA A 518 21.69 14.60 -22.86
N ILE A 519 22.04 14.68 -21.57
CA ILE A 519 23.34 15.19 -21.12
C ILE A 519 24.48 14.39 -21.75
N ALA A 520 24.40 13.07 -21.78
CA ALA A 520 25.44 12.21 -22.36
C ALA A 520 25.57 12.36 -23.89
N ILE A 521 24.46 12.55 -24.60
CA ILE A 521 24.47 12.77 -26.06
C ILE A 521 25.01 14.15 -26.42
N PHE A 522 24.59 15.20 -25.70
CA PHE A 522 24.96 16.58 -26.04
C PHE A 522 26.33 17.01 -25.51
N SER A 523 26.92 16.26 -24.58
CA SER A 523 28.31 16.47 -24.15
C SER A 523 29.35 15.75 -25.03
N GLY A 524 28.91 14.77 -25.82
CA GLY A 524 29.76 14.00 -26.74
C GLY A 524 29.77 14.54 -28.17
N GLN A 525 30.60 13.93 -29.02
CA GLN A 525 30.52 14.15 -30.47
C GLN A 525 29.36 13.33 -31.04
N LEU A 526 28.54 13.95 -31.90
CA LEU A 526 27.42 13.27 -32.55
C LEU A 526 27.93 12.35 -33.68
N GLY A 527 28.19 11.09 -33.36
CA GLY A 527 28.55 10.06 -34.32
C GLY A 527 27.35 9.31 -34.90
N LEU A 528 27.62 8.38 -35.82
CA LEU A 528 26.61 7.46 -36.34
C LEU A 528 25.92 6.62 -35.22
N PRO A 529 26.63 6.05 -34.23
CA PRO A 529 26.00 5.32 -33.14
C PRO A 529 25.02 6.16 -32.33
N GLU A 530 25.36 7.41 -32.04
CA GLU A 530 24.53 8.37 -31.30
C GLU A 530 23.27 8.74 -32.10
N MET A 531 23.38 8.90 -33.42
CA MET A 531 22.22 9.14 -34.29
C MET A 531 21.27 7.94 -34.33
N PHE A 532 21.79 6.71 -34.44
CA PHE A 532 20.99 5.49 -34.37
C PHE A 532 20.33 5.33 -32.99
N SER A 533 21.08 5.62 -31.92
CA SER A 533 20.56 5.67 -30.55
C SER A 533 19.36 6.61 -30.46
N LEU A 534 19.51 7.86 -30.93
CA LEU A 534 18.45 8.87 -30.89
C LEU A 534 17.22 8.44 -31.69
N PHE A 535 17.41 7.91 -32.91
CA PHE A 535 16.32 7.40 -33.72
C PHE A 535 15.58 6.25 -33.03
N GLY A 536 16.30 5.28 -32.47
CA GLY A 536 15.72 4.15 -31.74
C GLY A 536 14.97 4.56 -30.48
N VAL A 537 15.50 5.52 -29.72
CA VAL A 537 14.81 6.14 -28.57
C VAL A 537 13.50 6.80 -29.02
N MET A 538 13.56 7.65 -30.04
CA MET A 538 12.38 8.36 -30.54
C MET A 538 11.32 7.40 -31.08
N ALA A 539 11.71 6.41 -31.89
CA ALA A 539 10.81 5.42 -32.45
C ALA A 539 10.16 4.54 -31.35
N GLY A 540 10.98 4.02 -30.42
CA GLY A 540 10.51 3.16 -29.33
C GLY A 540 9.51 3.87 -28.41
N PHE A 541 9.84 5.06 -27.91
CA PHE A 541 8.94 5.80 -27.03
C PHE A 541 7.73 6.39 -27.76
N SER A 542 7.84 6.69 -29.06
CA SER A 542 6.67 7.05 -29.88
C SER A 542 5.69 5.89 -30.01
N LEU A 543 6.18 4.66 -30.24
CA LEU A 543 5.34 3.46 -30.24
C LEU A 543 4.68 3.24 -28.87
N ALA A 544 5.43 3.42 -27.79
CA ALA A 544 4.90 3.29 -26.43
C ALA A 544 3.82 4.35 -26.12
N GLY A 545 4.06 5.61 -26.50
CA GLY A 545 3.11 6.71 -26.34
C GLY A 545 1.85 6.54 -27.19
N TRP A 546 2.00 6.12 -28.45
CA TRP A 546 0.87 5.79 -29.31
C TRP A 546 0.04 4.64 -28.74
N SER A 547 0.69 3.59 -28.24
CA SER A 547 0.03 2.48 -27.55
C SER A 547 -0.73 2.95 -26.32
N ALA A 548 -0.15 3.81 -25.48
CA ALA A 548 -0.82 4.37 -24.31
C ALA A 548 -2.05 5.21 -24.68
N LYS A 549 -1.97 6.02 -25.75
CA LYS A 549 -3.11 6.78 -26.29
C LYS A 549 -4.22 5.86 -26.79
N VAL A 550 -3.84 4.74 -27.42
CA VAL A 550 -4.73 3.72 -27.98
C VAL A 550 -5.36 2.84 -26.90
N LEU A 551 -4.70 2.60 -25.77
CA LEU A 551 -5.27 1.81 -24.70
C LEU A 551 -6.06 2.68 -23.71
N GLY A 552 -5.67 3.94 -23.55
CA GLY A 552 -6.19 4.86 -22.55
C GLY A 552 -5.52 4.68 -21.19
N MET A 553 -5.41 5.77 -20.42
CA MET A 553 -4.62 5.81 -19.17
C MET A 553 -5.14 4.88 -18.06
N THR A 554 -6.40 4.47 -18.12
CA THR A 554 -7.00 3.60 -17.11
C THR A 554 -6.64 2.13 -17.39
N ARG A 555 -6.85 1.67 -18.64
CA ARG A 555 -6.54 0.30 -19.06
C ARG A 555 -5.05 -0.01 -19.11
N THR A 556 -4.19 0.98 -19.37
CA THR A 556 -2.71 0.80 -19.29
C THR A 556 -2.24 0.42 -17.88
N LEU A 557 -3.07 0.64 -16.87
CA LEU A 557 -2.77 0.42 -15.47
C LEU A 557 -3.64 -0.71 -14.89
N TYR A 558 -3.91 -1.75 -15.67
CA TYR A 558 -4.53 -2.99 -15.18
C TYR A 558 -5.97 -2.84 -14.65
N SER A 559 -6.71 -1.79 -15.02
CA SER A 559 -8.10 -1.61 -14.58
C SER A 559 -8.99 -2.80 -14.93
N SER A 560 -8.82 -3.39 -16.11
CA SER A 560 -9.53 -4.58 -16.53
C SER A 560 -9.17 -5.81 -15.71
N GLU A 561 -7.89 -6.01 -15.48
CA GLU A 561 -7.32 -7.14 -14.76
C GLU A 561 -7.70 -7.10 -13.28
N LEU A 562 -7.87 -5.90 -12.72
CA LEU A 562 -8.32 -5.66 -11.36
C LEU A 562 -9.86 -5.64 -11.24
N GLY A 563 -10.60 -5.71 -12.35
CA GLY A 563 -12.06 -5.80 -12.37
C GLY A 563 -12.80 -4.46 -12.31
N PHE A 564 -12.11 -3.32 -12.50
CA PHE A 564 -12.75 -2.00 -12.56
C PHE A 564 -13.34 -1.68 -13.93
N GLU A 565 -12.79 -2.25 -15.00
CA GLU A 565 -13.32 -2.14 -16.35
C GLU A 565 -13.60 -3.53 -16.93
N LYS A 566 -14.55 -3.63 -17.86
CA LYS A 566 -14.79 -4.89 -18.58
C LYS A 566 -13.56 -5.24 -19.43
N PRO A 567 -13.11 -6.52 -19.46
CA PRO A 567 -12.06 -6.96 -20.37
C PRO A 567 -12.42 -6.61 -21.82
N GLN A 568 -11.47 -6.05 -22.56
CA GLN A 568 -11.68 -5.64 -23.95
C GLN A 568 -10.42 -5.90 -24.76
N ARG A 569 -10.55 -6.65 -25.86
CA ARG A 569 -9.47 -6.84 -26.82
C ARG A 569 -9.38 -5.63 -27.74
N ILE A 570 -8.22 -4.97 -27.77
CA ILE A 570 -7.98 -3.82 -28.63
C ILE A 570 -7.44 -4.31 -29.98
N THR A 571 -8.21 -4.14 -31.05
CA THR A 571 -7.84 -4.56 -32.41
C THR A 571 -7.26 -3.45 -33.27
N ARG A 572 -7.38 -2.18 -32.84
CA ARG A 572 -6.74 -1.06 -33.52
C ARG A 572 -5.22 -1.10 -33.37
N ALA A 573 -4.49 -0.66 -34.40
CA ALA A 573 -3.04 -0.52 -34.33
C ALA A 573 -2.62 0.42 -33.18
N PRO A 574 -1.52 0.12 -32.46
CA PRO A 574 -0.56 -0.96 -32.73
C PRO A 574 -0.91 -2.32 -32.09
N PHE A 575 -1.96 -2.42 -31.25
CA PHE A 575 -2.32 -3.68 -30.57
C PHE A 575 -2.91 -4.74 -31.51
N GLY A 576 -3.48 -4.33 -32.64
CA GLY A 576 -3.98 -5.25 -33.67
C GLY A 576 -2.90 -6.09 -34.35
N THR A 577 -1.64 -5.65 -34.31
CA THR A 577 -0.50 -6.28 -34.99
C THR A 577 0.56 -6.79 -34.02
N ILE A 578 0.76 -6.10 -32.90
CA ILE A 578 1.77 -6.42 -31.90
C ILE A 578 1.04 -6.73 -30.58
N SER A 579 1.40 -7.81 -29.88
CA SER A 579 0.71 -8.20 -28.64
C SER A 579 0.92 -7.23 -27.48
N HIS A 580 2.15 -6.72 -27.30
CA HIS A 580 2.50 -5.80 -26.20
C HIS A 580 3.29 -4.57 -26.71
N PRO A 581 2.74 -3.76 -27.62
CA PRO A 581 3.46 -2.67 -28.30
C PRO A 581 3.94 -1.59 -27.33
N MET A 582 3.25 -1.40 -26.21
CA MET A 582 3.67 -0.46 -25.18
C MET A 582 4.97 -0.88 -24.48
N ILE A 583 5.06 -2.15 -24.05
CA ILE A 583 6.26 -2.70 -23.38
C ILE A 583 7.40 -2.82 -24.39
N ILE A 584 7.10 -3.33 -25.59
CA ILE A 584 8.09 -3.49 -26.67
C ILE A 584 8.66 -2.13 -27.07
N GLY A 585 7.82 -1.11 -27.28
CA GLY A 585 8.26 0.23 -27.61
C GLY A 585 9.17 0.84 -26.53
N ALA A 586 8.77 0.72 -25.26
CA ALA A 586 9.60 1.19 -24.15
C ALA A 586 10.94 0.44 -24.04
N ALA A 587 10.93 -0.90 -24.22
CA ALA A 587 12.14 -1.71 -24.22
C ALA A 587 13.08 -1.36 -25.38
N ILE A 588 12.56 -1.16 -26.59
CA ILE A 588 13.34 -0.69 -27.75
C ILE A 588 13.96 0.67 -27.46
N GLY A 589 13.17 1.61 -26.94
CA GLY A 589 13.66 2.95 -26.63
C GLY A 589 14.80 2.92 -25.60
N ILE A 590 14.63 2.16 -24.52
CA ILE A 590 15.65 2.02 -23.46
C ILE A 590 16.88 1.25 -23.95
N ALA A 591 16.72 0.16 -24.68
CA ALA A 591 17.84 -0.59 -25.25
C ALA A 591 18.64 0.26 -26.24
N SER A 592 17.96 1.11 -27.03
CA SER A 592 18.60 2.01 -27.99
C SER A 592 19.51 3.03 -27.29
N MET A 593 19.19 3.47 -26.07
CA MET A 593 20.09 4.34 -25.28
C MET A 593 21.46 3.70 -25.01
N GLY A 594 21.55 2.36 -25.06
CA GLY A 594 22.81 1.64 -24.90
C GLY A 594 23.76 1.75 -26.10
N LEU A 595 23.29 2.26 -27.24
CA LEU A 595 24.14 2.56 -28.39
C LEU A 595 24.95 3.84 -28.17
N ALA A 596 24.51 4.74 -27.29
CA ALA A 596 25.27 5.92 -26.89
C ALA A 596 26.37 5.54 -25.89
N GLU A 597 27.62 5.66 -26.30
CA GLU A 597 28.76 5.15 -25.52
C GLU A 597 28.88 5.80 -24.14
N GLY A 598 28.83 7.13 -24.08
CA GLY A 598 28.95 7.88 -22.81
C GLY A 598 27.84 7.55 -21.81
N PHE A 599 26.62 7.34 -22.30
CA PHE A 599 25.49 6.95 -21.47
C PHE A 599 25.63 5.49 -20.99
N ARG A 600 25.97 4.56 -21.89
CA ARG A 600 26.19 3.16 -21.55
C ARG A 600 27.30 2.98 -20.51
N ALA A 601 28.41 3.69 -20.66
CA ALA A 601 29.54 3.59 -19.75
C ALA A 601 29.17 4.04 -18.32
N SER A 602 28.39 5.11 -18.20
CA SER A 602 28.03 5.71 -16.89
C SER A 602 26.78 5.09 -16.26
N PHE A 603 25.81 4.68 -17.09
CA PHE A 603 24.45 4.35 -16.68
C PHE A 603 23.91 3.06 -17.34
N GLY A 604 24.78 2.22 -17.91
CA GLY A 604 24.36 0.95 -18.54
C GLY A 604 23.58 0.01 -17.61
N TRP A 605 23.83 0.08 -16.30
CA TRP A 605 23.08 -0.66 -15.29
C TRP A 605 21.61 -0.24 -15.21
N LEU A 606 21.27 1.04 -15.48
CA LEU A 606 19.88 1.51 -15.55
C LEU A 606 19.15 0.88 -16.74
N ILE A 607 19.81 0.81 -17.89
CA ILE A 607 19.26 0.15 -19.09
C ILE A 607 18.91 -1.30 -18.77
N ILE A 608 19.89 -2.05 -18.25
CA ILE A 608 19.70 -3.47 -17.89
C ILE A 608 18.59 -3.61 -16.85
N GLY A 609 18.61 -2.81 -15.78
CA GLY A 609 17.61 -2.85 -14.72
C GLY A 609 16.18 -2.61 -15.24
N HIS A 610 15.99 -1.61 -16.10
CA HIS A 610 14.70 -1.31 -16.71
C HIS A 610 14.21 -2.45 -17.62
N LEU A 611 15.09 -3.03 -18.44
CA LEU A 611 14.74 -4.14 -19.33
C LEU A 611 14.34 -5.40 -18.53
N VAL A 612 15.08 -5.71 -17.47
CA VAL A 612 14.75 -6.82 -16.55
C VAL A 612 13.41 -6.58 -15.86
N CYS A 613 13.14 -5.35 -15.42
CA CYS A 613 11.86 -5.00 -14.79
C CYS A 613 10.68 -5.10 -15.78
N TYR A 614 10.85 -4.64 -17.03
CA TYR A 614 9.83 -4.81 -18.06
C TYR A 614 9.58 -6.29 -18.39
N ALA A 615 10.63 -7.09 -18.51
CA ALA A 615 10.50 -8.53 -18.71
C ALA A 615 9.76 -9.20 -17.54
N SER A 616 10.03 -8.77 -16.30
CA SER A 616 9.35 -9.26 -15.10
C SER A 616 7.86 -8.91 -15.09
N VAL A 617 7.51 -7.67 -15.43
CA VAL A 617 6.11 -7.23 -15.56
C VAL A 617 5.39 -8.03 -16.65
N LEU A 618 6.01 -8.19 -17.82
CA LEU A 618 5.44 -8.97 -18.92
C LEU A 618 5.25 -10.44 -18.52
N ALA A 619 6.23 -11.05 -17.86
CA ALA A 619 6.13 -12.42 -17.37
C ALA A 619 4.98 -12.59 -16.37
N GLN A 620 4.77 -11.61 -15.48
CA GLN A 620 3.64 -11.60 -14.56
C GLN A 620 2.31 -11.48 -15.30
N GLU A 621 2.20 -10.58 -16.28
CA GLU A 621 1.00 -10.38 -17.10
C GLU A 621 0.61 -11.67 -17.83
N VAL A 622 1.57 -12.32 -18.50
CA VAL A 622 1.38 -13.61 -19.19
C VAL A 622 0.97 -14.71 -18.20
N ALA A 623 1.60 -14.76 -17.01
CA ALA A 623 1.25 -15.75 -15.99
C ALA A 623 -0.16 -15.55 -15.43
N VAL A 624 -0.60 -14.30 -15.27
CA VAL A 624 -1.98 -13.97 -14.85
C VAL A 624 -2.98 -14.36 -15.93
N HIS A 625 -2.69 -14.06 -17.20
CA HIS A 625 -3.57 -14.41 -18.32
C HIS A 625 -3.78 -15.92 -18.43
N ARG A 626 -2.70 -16.71 -18.38
CA ARG A 626 -2.77 -18.18 -18.39
C ARG A 626 -3.59 -18.77 -17.24
N ARG A 627 -3.58 -18.13 -16.07
CA ARG A 627 -4.41 -18.56 -14.93
C ARG A 627 -5.89 -18.24 -15.16
N TRP A 628 -6.17 -17.10 -15.79
CA TRP A 628 -7.53 -16.71 -16.16
C TRP A 628 -8.13 -17.65 -17.21
N GLU A 629 -7.40 -17.97 -18.28
CA GLU A 629 -7.82 -18.95 -19.30
C GLU A 629 -8.17 -20.29 -18.64
N LYS A 630 -7.28 -20.81 -17.80
CA LYS A 630 -7.54 -22.05 -17.04
C LYS A 630 -8.77 -21.94 -16.13
N SER A 631 -9.04 -20.79 -15.52
CA SER A 631 -10.24 -20.63 -14.68
C SER A 631 -11.54 -20.57 -15.48
N GLN A 632 -11.50 -20.12 -16.74
CA GLN A 632 -12.64 -20.05 -17.64
C GLN A 632 -12.90 -21.35 -18.41
N GLU A 633 -11.93 -22.27 -18.47
CA GLU A 633 -12.13 -23.64 -18.98
C GLU A 633 -12.81 -24.58 -17.95
N PHE A 634 -12.87 -24.21 -16.66
CA PHE A 634 -13.48 -24.98 -15.57
C PHE A 634 -14.87 -24.52 -15.01
N PRO A 635 -15.82 -23.88 -15.74
CA PRO A 635 -17.17 -23.62 -15.23
C PRO A 635 -18.18 -24.76 -15.46
N ALA A 636 -17.77 -25.95 -15.97
CA ALA A 636 -18.72 -26.96 -16.46
C ALA A 636 -18.97 -28.18 -15.55
N LYS A 637 -18.51 -28.22 -14.29
CA LYS A 637 -18.78 -29.36 -13.38
C LYS A 637 -18.95 -29.00 -11.90
N GLN A 638 -19.76 -28.00 -11.58
CA GLN A 638 -20.33 -27.86 -10.24
C GLN A 638 -21.74 -27.27 -10.36
N ASN A 639 -22.66 -28.09 -10.83
CA ASN A 639 -24.11 -27.99 -10.64
C ASN A 639 -24.68 -29.40 -10.89
N VAL A 640 -24.57 -30.25 -9.87
CA VAL A 640 -25.52 -31.34 -9.56
C VAL A 640 -25.67 -31.35 -8.05
#